data_AF-A0A960KAY2-F1
#
_entry.id   AF-A0A960KAY2-F1
#
_cell.length_a   1.000
_cell.length_b   1.000
_cell.length_c   1.000
_cell.angle_alpha   90.00
_cell.angle_beta   90.00
_cell.angle_gamma   90.00
#
_symmetry.space_group_name_H-M   'P 1'
#
loop_
_entity.id
_entity.type
_entity.pdbx_description
1 polymer ?
#
loop_
_entity_poly.entity_id
_entity_poly.type
_entity_poly.pdbx_seq_one_letter_code
_entity_poly.pdbx_strand_id
1 'polypeptide(L)'
;FTDVYRWDAPTGPLAHLAPVAAAVLFVLLAPLLARAASARLGATVAAMALADLGLRAALAVGGASRVGPLSWLPAHLGAIAIGLLLAACATSPGAASDAAEHAVWRSRLRSSLASPAAAIVGAGAASLAVLAAGAVWSPTMAAGSLRALAVHLLHLVAVALIATPWLVRDGAEPEVASRWRVGAGVGYAAFLWAPIVIGRWASAPAAPGAAAAPARHPGSLGELPVLPTLAWTVGVTAAAAATTWWLVQRPLRRYEDRPIGTFAAGLWTIALASFATRLWAIGTVTGRDPGNGDPFYYHAQANMLADGVGFGEPIQWITEGRFVPTAIHPPLFTLWLTPASLLGARGYLSHKVLAALAGVAVVAVAALLAKRLAGPRAGLLAGAAVALYPNLFIIDGTLWPEGLYTAVVGAALVLAYRWREQPTTWGSIALGASVGAAVLVRGEAVLLLPLLCAPLVLAAARRGDPWLRHGALMAATAVGLVAPWTVRNLVQFEERVPISTNSEEVLFYANCDDTYAGRLIGYWSFNCQERARQERVAQGLPADPPGDESQRAAGWGALGRAYANEHRDRWPAVAVARVTRAWDVQHSESTALALQFEGRPHAWSVRGYWALRLSLLPAIAGLVILRRRRVAIWPLVAMAAMVTITAVGVYGHPRFRTVGDLVLLVAAAVAIDALIARVTGRAVSEPTATPDLTA
;
A
#
# COMPACT_ATOMS: atom_id res chain seq x y z
N PHE A 1 -17.79 -22.66 18.48
CA PHE A 1 -17.34 -21.91 17.28
C PHE A 1 -15.83 -21.66 17.27
N THR A 2 -14.99 -22.60 17.75
CA THR A 2 -13.57 -22.33 18.07
C THR A 2 -12.53 -23.27 17.45
N ASP A 3 -12.90 -24.29 16.67
CA ASP A 3 -11.96 -25.38 16.35
C ASP A 3 -11.64 -25.62 14.85
N VAL A 4 -11.90 -24.68 13.94
CA VAL A 4 -11.63 -24.91 12.49
C VAL A 4 -10.41 -24.13 11.95
N TYR A 5 -9.74 -23.29 12.74
CA TYR A 5 -8.55 -22.52 12.28
C TYR A 5 -7.35 -22.57 13.24
N ARG A 6 -7.09 -23.70 13.90
CA ARG A 6 -5.79 -23.93 14.56
C ARG A 6 -4.76 -24.40 13.54
N TRP A 7 -3.98 -23.45 13.02
CA TRP A 7 -2.65 -23.75 12.48
C TRP A 7 -1.66 -23.80 13.65
N ASP A 8 -1.59 -24.96 14.31
CA ASP A 8 -0.55 -25.24 15.30
C ASP A 8 0.75 -25.64 14.58
N ALA A 9 1.67 -24.68 14.43
CA ALA A 9 3.08 -24.97 14.14
C ALA A 9 4.00 -24.04 14.96
N PRO A 10 4.96 -24.58 15.72
CA PRO A 10 5.81 -23.81 16.62
C PRO A 10 7.05 -23.29 15.87
N THR A 11 6.88 -22.30 15.00
CA THR A 11 8.02 -21.54 14.47
C THR A 11 7.75 -20.06 14.65
N GLY A 12 8.53 -19.41 15.52
CA GLY A 12 8.34 -18.01 15.90
C GLY A 12 8.37 -17.02 14.71
N PRO A 13 7.85 -15.80 14.91
CA PRO A 13 7.60 -14.79 13.87
C PRO A 13 8.84 -14.41 13.03
N LEU A 14 10.05 -14.59 13.57
CA LEU A 14 11.31 -14.33 12.86
C LEU A 14 11.53 -15.25 11.66
N ALA A 15 11.03 -16.49 11.68
CA ALA A 15 11.25 -17.47 10.61
C ALA A 15 10.52 -17.13 9.30
N HIS A 16 9.38 -16.44 9.38
CA HIS A 16 8.59 -16.02 8.22
C HIS A 16 8.88 -14.58 7.78
N LEU A 17 9.27 -13.71 8.72
CA LEU A 17 9.64 -12.32 8.44
C LEU A 17 11.03 -12.19 7.82
N ALA A 18 11.99 -13.04 8.24
CA ALA A 18 13.37 -12.97 7.76
C ALA A 18 13.51 -13.09 6.22
N PRO A 19 12.86 -14.04 5.52
CA PRO A 19 13.03 -14.16 4.07
C PRO A 19 12.31 -13.09 3.24
N VAL A 20 11.14 -12.60 3.66
CA VAL A 20 10.42 -11.52 2.96
C VAL A 20 11.10 -10.16 3.21
N ALA A 21 11.49 -9.89 4.46
CA ALA A 21 12.29 -8.72 4.78
C ALA A 21 13.66 -8.80 4.10
N ALA A 22 14.31 -9.96 4.06
CA ALA A 22 15.56 -10.16 3.30
C ALA A 22 15.33 -9.95 1.80
N ALA A 23 14.25 -10.44 1.20
CA ALA A 23 13.97 -10.21 -0.23
C ALA A 23 13.72 -8.74 -0.56
N VAL A 24 12.94 -8.03 0.25
CA VAL A 24 12.68 -6.59 0.08
C VAL A 24 13.94 -5.76 0.34
N LEU A 25 14.65 -6.04 1.44
CA LEU A 25 15.92 -5.39 1.77
C LEU A 25 16.99 -5.70 0.72
N PHE A 26 17.02 -6.91 0.17
CA PHE A 26 17.95 -7.33 -0.88
C PHE A 26 17.61 -6.72 -2.24
N VAL A 27 16.34 -6.55 -2.62
CA VAL A 27 15.95 -5.81 -3.82
C VAL A 27 16.29 -4.32 -3.70
N LEU A 28 16.14 -3.75 -2.50
CA LEU A 28 16.49 -2.36 -2.21
C LEU A 28 18.02 -2.13 -2.09
N LEU A 29 18.77 -3.12 -1.59
CA LEU A 29 20.23 -3.06 -1.41
C LEU A 29 21.03 -3.64 -2.59
N ALA A 30 20.42 -4.42 -3.49
CA ALA A 30 21.09 -5.03 -4.64
C ALA A 30 21.86 -4.01 -5.51
N PRO A 31 21.37 -2.79 -5.77
CA PRO A 31 22.15 -1.77 -6.49
C PRO A 31 23.38 -1.28 -5.73
N LEU A 32 23.34 -1.28 -4.39
CA LEU A 32 24.45 -0.89 -3.51
C LEU A 32 25.47 -2.03 -3.34
N LEU A 33 24.99 -3.28 -3.22
CA LEU A 33 25.84 -4.47 -3.18
C LEU A 33 26.51 -4.73 -4.54
N ALA A 34 25.83 -4.49 -5.66
CA ALA A 34 26.41 -4.55 -7.00
C ALA A 34 27.54 -3.52 -7.21
N ARG A 35 27.46 -2.34 -6.56
CA ARG A 35 28.55 -1.35 -6.54
C ARG A 35 29.76 -1.81 -5.71
N ALA A 36 29.54 -2.58 -4.64
CA ALA A 36 30.62 -3.11 -3.78
C ALA A 36 31.25 -4.41 -4.33
N ALA A 37 30.50 -5.20 -5.11
CA ALA A 37 30.88 -6.53 -5.59
C ALA A 37 31.72 -6.53 -6.88
N SER A 38 32.02 -5.38 -7.46
CA SER A 38 32.82 -5.25 -8.69
C SER A 38 34.23 -5.85 -8.59
N ALA A 39 34.73 -6.14 -7.38
CA ALA A 39 36.07 -6.66 -7.16
C ALA A 39 36.19 -8.19 -7.03
N ARG A 40 35.13 -8.95 -6.68
CA ARG A 40 35.23 -10.42 -6.38
C ARG A 40 33.96 -11.22 -6.69
N LEU A 41 33.44 -11.08 -7.92
CA LEU A 41 32.20 -11.72 -8.38
C LEU A 41 32.24 -13.27 -8.27
N GLY A 42 33.37 -13.89 -8.61
CA GLY A 42 33.51 -15.36 -8.64
C GLY A 42 33.44 -16.04 -7.28
N ALA A 43 34.01 -15.43 -6.24
CA ALA A 43 33.99 -15.98 -4.88
C ALA A 43 32.58 -15.94 -4.25
N THR A 44 31.82 -14.90 -4.60
CA THR A 44 30.44 -14.71 -4.13
C THR A 44 29.50 -15.73 -4.77
N VAL A 45 29.65 -15.97 -6.09
CA VAL A 45 28.89 -17.00 -6.81
C VAL A 45 29.20 -18.41 -6.30
N ALA A 46 30.47 -18.72 -6.03
CA ALA A 46 30.88 -20.02 -5.48
C ALA A 46 30.33 -20.26 -4.06
N ALA A 47 30.38 -19.26 -3.19
CA ALA A 47 29.83 -19.35 -1.83
C ALA A 47 28.30 -19.56 -1.84
N MET A 48 27.59 -18.93 -2.77
CA MET A 48 26.14 -19.08 -2.91
C MET A 48 25.74 -20.45 -3.48
N ALA A 49 26.49 -20.99 -4.43
CA ALA A 49 26.27 -22.34 -4.95
C ALA A 49 26.53 -23.42 -3.88
N LEU A 50 27.55 -23.23 -3.03
CA LEU A 50 27.84 -24.12 -1.90
C LEU A 50 26.77 -24.03 -0.81
N ALA A 51 26.21 -22.84 -0.56
CA ALA A 51 25.09 -22.66 0.37
C ALA A 51 23.78 -23.31 -0.15
N ASP A 52 23.51 -23.23 -1.46
CA ASP A 52 22.38 -23.92 -2.11
C ASP A 52 22.53 -25.45 -2.00
N LEU A 53 23.72 -25.98 -2.26
CA LEU A 53 24.01 -27.41 -2.15
C LEU A 53 23.87 -27.91 -0.70
N GLY A 54 24.38 -27.16 0.28
CA GLY A 54 24.26 -27.48 1.71
C GLY A 54 22.81 -27.46 2.20
N LEU A 55 22.00 -26.51 1.74
CA LEU A 55 20.59 -26.40 2.11
C LEU A 55 19.75 -27.53 1.48
N ARG A 56 20.01 -27.90 0.22
CA ARG A 56 19.36 -29.05 -0.45
C ARG A 56 19.70 -30.37 0.25
N ALA A 57 20.96 -30.56 0.66
CA ALA A 57 21.38 -31.73 1.41
C ALA A 57 20.70 -31.82 2.79
N ALA A 58 20.59 -30.70 3.51
CA ALA A 58 19.90 -30.65 4.80
C ALA A 58 18.39 -30.95 4.69
N LEU A 59 17.75 -30.51 3.60
CA LEU A 59 16.32 -30.74 3.34
C LEU A 59 16.01 -32.18 2.87
N ALA A 60 16.92 -32.81 2.13
CA ALA A 60 16.81 -34.21 1.74
C ALA A 60 16.91 -35.17 2.95
N VAL A 61 17.71 -34.81 3.95
CA VAL A 61 17.90 -35.60 5.18
C VAL A 61 16.77 -35.39 6.20
N GLY A 62 16.07 -34.24 6.17
CA GLY A 62 15.08 -33.84 7.20
C GLY A 62 13.62 -34.26 6.96
N GLY A 63 13.26 -34.74 5.76
CA GLY A 63 11.89 -35.09 5.37
C GLY A 63 11.03 -33.86 5.01
N ALA A 64 10.41 -33.89 3.83
CA ALA A 64 9.64 -32.77 3.25
C ALA A 64 8.45 -32.27 4.10
N SER A 65 7.98 -33.06 5.06
CA SER A 65 6.90 -32.71 5.99
C SER A 65 7.28 -31.65 7.02
N ARG A 66 8.57 -31.41 7.28
CA ARG A 66 9.04 -30.43 8.28
C ARG A 66 9.25 -29.00 7.73
N VAL A 67 9.11 -28.80 6.41
CA VAL A 67 9.52 -27.56 5.72
C VAL A 67 8.31 -26.69 5.31
N GLY A 68 7.09 -27.20 5.47
CA GLY A 68 5.85 -26.44 5.29
C GLY A 68 5.83 -25.55 4.03
N PRO A 69 5.42 -24.27 4.13
CA PRO A 69 5.23 -23.36 2.99
C PRO A 69 6.53 -22.91 2.30
N LEU A 70 7.70 -23.46 2.66
CA LEU A 70 9.01 -23.13 2.06
C LEU A 70 9.55 -24.22 1.14
N SER A 71 8.79 -25.28 0.87
CA SER A 71 9.16 -26.37 -0.05
C SER A 71 9.42 -25.91 -1.48
N TRP A 72 8.92 -24.72 -1.86
CA TRP A 72 9.23 -24.09 -3.15
C TRP A 72 10.66 -23.52 -3.19
N LEU A 73 11.22 -23.02 -2.08
CA LEU A 73 12.46 -22.23 -2.11
C LEU A 73 13.66 -22.92 -2.79
N PRO A 74 13.96 -24.22 -2.56
CA PRO A 74 15.11 -24.89 -3.14
C PRO A 74 15.01 -25.05 -4.67
N ALA A 75 13.82 -25.19 -5.23
CA ALA A 75 13.65 -25.31 -6.69
C ALA A 75 13.98 -23.99 -7.43
N HIS A 76 14.05 -22.86 -6.72
CA HIS A 76 14.17 -21.52 -7.33
C HIS A 76 15.49 -20.80 -7.01
N LEU A 77 16.33 -21.32 -6.09
CA LEU A 77 17.62 -20.70 -5.72
C LEU A 77 18.67 -20.66 -6.84
N GLY A 78 18.76 -21.71 -7.68
CA GLY A 78 19.63 -21.71 -8.86
C GLY A 78 19.20 -20.66 -9.89
N ALA A 79 17.90 -20.44 -9.99
CA ALA A 79 17.32 -19.39 -10.82
C ALA A 79 17.74 -18.00 -10.28
N ILE A 80 17.66 -17.79 -8.96
CA ILE A 80 18.04 -16.54 -8.27
C ILE A 80 19.52 -16.21 -8.51
N ALA A 81 20.41 -17.21 -8.45
CA ALA A 81 21.83 -17.04 -8.73
C ALA A 81 22.11 -16.60 -10.18
N ILE A 82 21.37 -17.14 -11.16
CA ILE A 82 21.49 -16.78 -12.58
C ILE A 82 20.98 -15.35 -12.84
N GLY A 83 19.84 -14.98 -12.23
CA GLY A 83 19.30 -13.62 -12.32
C GLY A 83 20.25 -12.56 -11.75
N LEU A 84 20.96 -12.89 -10.67
CA LEU A 84 22.00 -12.05 -10.08
C LEU A 84 23.25 -11.95 -10.95
N LEU A 85 23.65 -13.04 -11.62
CA LEU A 85 24.74 -13.04 -12.61
C LEU A 85 24.42 -12.13 -13.80
N LEU A 86 23.21 -12.21 -14.34
CA LEU A 86 22.76 -11.34 -15.44
C LEU A 86 22.64 -9.87 -15.01
N ALA A 87 22.14 -9.61 -13.80
CA ALA A 87 22.11 -8.27 -13.24
C ALA A 87 23.52 -7.70 -13.03
N ALA A 88 24.45 -8.50 -12.49
CA ALA A 88 25.84 -8.09 -12.30
C ALA A 88 26.56 -7.80 -13.63
N CYS A 89 26.30 -8.62 -14.67
CA CYS A 89 26.79 -8.35 -16.03
C CYS A 89 26.20 -7.08 -16.64
N ALA A 90 24.95 -6.72 -16.30
CA ALA A 90 24.27 -5.52 -16.81
C ALA A 90 24.63 -4.24 -16.03
N THR A 91 25.04 -4.35 -14.76
CA THR A 91 25.35 -3.23 -13.87
C THR A 91 26.83 -2.96 -13.69
N SER A 92 27.73 -3.78 -14.26
CA SER A 92 29.17 -3.48 -14.28
C SER A 92 29.35 -2.08 -14.89
N PRO A 93 29.79 -1.08 -14.13
CA PRO A 93 30.01 0.25 -14.66
C PRO A 93 31.00 0.14 -15.81
N GLY A 94 30.77 0.89 -16.88
CA GLY A 94 31.84 1.22 -17.80
C GLY A 94 32.91 1.97 -17.01
N ALA A 95 33.94 1.25 -16.57
CA ALA A 95 35.18 1.85 -16.16
C ALA A 95 35.82 2.43 -17.43
N ALA A 96 35.54 3.70 -17.67
CA ALA A 96 36.22 4.47 -18.69
C ALA A 96 37.69 4.65 -18.27
N SER A 97 38.57 3.73 -18.69
CA SER A 97 39.98 3.99 -19.04
C SER A 97 40.74 2.68 -19.31
N ASP A 98 40.44 1.99 -20.42
CA ASP A 98 41.48 1.42 -21.31
C ASP A 98 40.89 0.51 -22.39
N ALA A 99 41.17 0.85 -23.65
CA ALA A 99 40.80 0.02 -24.79
C ALA A 99 41.48 -1.37 -24.77
N ALA A 100 42.60 -1.50 -24.06
CA ALA A 100 43.35 -2.74 -23.88
C ALA A 100 42.67 -3.71 -22.89
N GLU A 101 42.13 -3.22 -21.76
CA GLU A 101 41.36 -4.06 -20.82
C GLU A 101 40.07 -4.57 -21.45
N HIS A 102 39.41 -3.76 -22.29
CA HIS A 102 38.26 -4.21 -23.08
C HIS A 102 38.59 -5.36 -24.03
N ALA A 103 39.82 -5.47 -24.55
CA ALA A 103 40.21 -6.57 -25.44
C ALA A 103 40.46 -7.88 -24.66
N VAL A 104 41.05 -7.77 -23.47
CA VAL A 104 41.32 -8.91 -22.56
C VAL A 104 40.03 -9.42 -21.92
N TRP A 105 39.13 -8.53 -21.48
CA TRP A 105 37.81 -8.92 -20.99
C TRP A 105 36.95 -9.52 -22.09
N ARG A 106 36.97 -8.97 -23.32
CA ARG A 106 36.25 -9.55 -24.47
C ARG A 106 36.83 -10.90 -24.89
N SER A 107 38.13 -11.13 -24.79
CA SER A 107 38.72 -12.45 -25.09
C SER A 107 38.39 -13.49 -24.02
N ARG A 108 38.35 -13.09 -22.73
CA ARG A 108 37.93 -13.95 -21.61
C ARG A 108 36.42 -14.25 -21.60
N LEU A 109 35.58 -13.28 -21.98
CA LEU A 109 34.14 -13.53 -22.18
C LEU A 109 33.92 -14.40 -23.42
N ARG A 110 34.64 -14.16 -24.52
CA ARG A 110 34.57 -15.02 -25.73
C ARG A 110 35.02 -16.44 -25.42
N SER A 111 36.05 -16.67 -24.63
CA SER A 111 36.47 -18.02 -24.25
C SER A 111 35.51 -18.69 -23.25
N SER A 112 34.84 -17.90 -22.40
CA SER A 112 33.85 -18.41 -21.42
C SER A 112 32.45 -18.61 -22.01
N LEU A 113 32.09 -17.86 -23.05
CA LEU A 113 30.80 -17.92 -23.77
C LEU A 113 30.89 -18.64 -25.13
N ALA A 114 32.08 -19.08 -25.56
CA ALA A 114 32.27 -19.90 -26.77
C ALA A 114 31.60 -21.28 -26.67
N SER A 115 30.99 -21.63 -25.55
CA SER A 115 30.02 -22.71 -25.56
C SER A 115 28.79 -22.32 -24.73
N PRO A 116 27.76 -21.70 -25.36
CA PRO A 116 26.38 -21.88 -24.92
C PRO A 116 26.09 -23.37 -24.61
N ALA A 117 26.79 -24.29 -25.29
CA ALA A 117 26.83 -25.69 -24.93
C ALA A 117 27.36 -25.98 -23.50
N ALA A 118 28.37 -25.33 -22.92
CA ALA A 118 28.81 -25.63 -21.54
C ALA A 118 27.83 -25.12 -20.47
N ALA A 119 27.14 -24.00 -20.70
CA ALA A 119 26.09 -23.53 -19.78
C ALA A 119 24.84 -24.42 -19.88
N ILE A 120 24.46 -24.84 -21.09
CA ILE A 120 23.35 -25.78 -21.34
C ILE A 120 23.70 -27.19 -20.82
N VAL A 121 24.93 -27.65 -21.03
CA VAL A 121 25.45 -28.94 -20.52
C VAL A 121 25.62 -28.89 -19.01
N GLY A 122 26.06 -27.78 -18.42
CA GLY A 122 26.18 -27.60 -16.98
C GLY A 122 24.83 -27.57 -16.26
N ALA A 123 23.85 -26.82 -16.80
CA ALA A 123 22.48 -26.81 -16.30
C ALA A 123 21.78 -28.16 -16.54
N GLY A 124 22.03 -28.79 -17.69
CA GLY A 124 21.55 -30.14 -18.04
C GLY A 124 22.12 -31.21 -17.10
N ALA A 125 23.42 -31.17 -16.81
CA ALA A 125 24.10 -32.11 -15.92
C ALA A 125 23.67 -31.93 -14.45
N ALA A 126 23.52 -30.68 -13.98
CA ALA A 126 22.99 -30.40 -12.65
C ALA A 126 21.53 -30.88 -12.49
N SER A 127 20.71 -30.70 -13.53
CA SER A 127 19.32 -31.18 -13.54
C SER A 127 19.22 -32.70 -13.64
N LEU A 128 20.12 -33.34 -14.40
CA LEU A 128 20.27 -34.81 -14.47
C LEU A 128 20.75 -35.40 -13.14
N ALA A 129 21.66 -34.74 -12.44
CA ALA A 129 22.13 -35.17 -11.11
C ALA A 129 21.02 -35.09 -10.06
N VAL A 130 20.17 -34.05 -10.11
CA VAL A 130 18.98 -33.92 -9.25
C VAL A 130 17.91 -34.97 -9.60
N LEU A 131 17.74 -35.30 -10.89
CA LEU A 131 16.84 -36.37 -11.34
C LEU A 131 17.34 -37.76 -10.95
N ALA A 132 18.64 -38.02 -11.04
CA ALA A 132 19.25 -39.27 -10.58
C ALA A 132 19.10 -39.41 -9.05
N ALA A 133 19.29 -38.32 -8.30
CA ALA A 133 19.04 -38.30 -6.86
C ALA A 133 17.55 -38.50 -6.51
N GLY A 134 16.62 -37.95 -7.28
CA GLY A 134 15.17 -38.13 -7.09
C GLY A 134 14.66 -39.52 -7.50
N ALA A 135 15.22 -40.10 -8.57
CA ALA A 135 14.84 -41.42 -9.09
C ALA A 135 15.27 -42.56 -8.14
N VAL A 136 16.33 -42.37 -7.36
CA VAL A 136 16.77 -43.32 -6.32
C VAL A 136 15.79 -43.37 -5.14
N TRP A 137 14.97 -42.33 -4.92
CA TRP A 137 14.13 -42.19 -3.72
C TRP A 137 12.61 -42.29 -3.97
N SER A 138 12.13 -42.16 -5.22
CA SER A 138 10.70 -42.36 -5.54
C SER A 138 10.46 -42.52 -7.07
N PRO A 139 10.07 -43.71 -7.57
CA PRO A 139 9.83 -43.95 -9.00
C PRO A 139 8.66 -43.16 -9.62
N THR A 140 7.64 -42.78 -8.82
CA THR A 140 6.43 -42.10 -9.29
C THR A 140 6.64 -40.60 -9.59
N MET A 141 7.68 -39.97 -9.01
CA MET A 141 8.03 -38.58 -9.33
C MET A 141 8.71 -38.42 -10.70
N ALA A 142 9.26 -39.49 -11.28
CA ALA A 142 10.12 -39.39 -12.46
C ALA A 142 9.40 -38.87 -13.73
N ALA A 143 8.15 -39.27 -13.98
CA ALA A 143 7.43 -38.91 -15.20
C ALA A 143 6.96 -37.43 -15.24
N GLY A 144 6.44 -36.91 -14.11
CA GLY A 144 6.07 -35.50 -13.97
C GLY A 144 7.28 -34.57 -13.98
N SER A 145 8.38 -35.01 -13.38
CA SER A 145 9.65 -34.26 -13.32
C SER A 145 10.33 -34.14 -14.68
N LEU A 146 10.25 -35.18 -15.53
CA LEU A 146 10.78 -35.15 -16.90
C LEU A 146 10.03 -34.17 -17.81
N ARG A 147 8.70 -34.06 -17.68
CA ARG A 147 7.92 -33.04 -18.41
C ARG A 147 8.20 -31.63 -17.92
N ALA A 148 8.31 -31.44 -16.59
CA ALA A 148 8.70 -30.15 -16.01
C ALA A 148 10.11 -29.72 -16.44
N LEU A 149 11.05 -30.66 -16.54
CA LEU A 149 12.38 -30.44 -17.09
C LEU A 149 12.33 -30.04 -18.57
N ALA A 150 11.55 -30.75 -19.38
CA ALA A 150 11.40 -30.44 -20.79
C ALA A 150 10.84 -29.02 -20.99
N VAL A 151 9.85 -28.61 -20.19
CA VAL A 151 9.29 -27.25 -20.20
C VAL A 151 10.33 -26.22 -19.76
N HIS A 152 11.13 -26.49 -18.71
CA HIS A 152 12.20 -25.59 -18.25
C HIS A 152 13.32 -25.44 -19.28
N LEU A 153 13.73 -26.54 -19.91
CA LEU A 153 14.71 -26.54 -21.00
C LEU A 153 14.17 -25.78 -22.22
N LEU A 154 12.88 -25.93 -22.56
CA LEU A 154 12.26 -25.19 -23.65
C LEU A 154 12.21 -23.68 -23.36
N HIS A 155 11.93 -23.28 -22.11
CA HIS A 155 11.97 -21.88 -21.68
C HIS A 155 13.40 -21.32 -21.72
N LEU A 156 14.39 -22.09 -21.26
CA LEU A 156 15.81 -21.72 -21.34
C LEU A 156 16.28 -21.57 -22.79
N VAL A 157 15.89 -22.49 -23.67
CA VAL A 157 16.19 -22.43 -25.11
C VAL A 157 15.47 -21.26 -25.78
N ALA A 158 14.20 -20.99 -25.45
CA ALA A 158 13.47 -19.84 -25.99
C ALA A 158 14.08 -18.51 -25.53
N VAL A 159 14.43 -18.38 -24.25
CA VAL A 159 15.15 -17.20 -23.71
C VAL A 159 16.51 -17.07 -24.36
N ALA A 160 17.26 -18.17 -24.52
CA ALA A 160 18.55 -18.16 -25.19
C ALA A 160 18.42 -17.74 -26.65
N LEU A 161 17.47 -18.29 -27.42
CA LEU A 161 17.22 -17.98 -28.84
C LEU A 161 16.68 -16.57 -29.07
N ILE A 162 15.93 -16.00 -28.12
CA ILE A 162 15.47 -14.61 -28.20
C ILE A 162 16.61 -13.65 -27.81
N ALA A 163 17.47 -14.03 -26.85
CA ALA A 163 18.57 -13.20 -26.37
C ALA A 163 19.82 -13.26 -27.28
N THR A 164 20.14 -14.41 -27.89
CA THR A 164 21.40 -14.61 -28.66
C THR A 164 21.52 -13.77 -29.93
N PRO A 165 20.48 -13.59 -30.76
CA PRO A 165 20.56 -12.71 -31.93
C PRO A 165 20.82 -11.23 -31.56
N TRP A 166 20.50 -10.85 -30.32
CA TRP A 166 20.69 -9.50 -29.78
C TRP A 166 22.01 -9.33 -29.00
N LEU A 167 22.69 -10.44 -28.71
CA LEU A 167 24.04 -10.49 -28.09
C LEU A 167 25.18 -10.43 -29.12
N VAL A 168 24.91 -10.78 -30.40
CA VAL A 168 25.95 -11.03 -31.42
C VAL A 168 26.07 -9.93 -32.48
N ARG A 169 25.18 -8.92 -32.50
CA ARG A 169 25.29 -7.81 -33.47
C ARG A 169 26.40 -6.82 -33.09
N ASP A 170 27.53 -6.93 -33.78
CA ASP A 170 28.61 -5.93 -33.78
C ASP A 170 28.08 -4.54 -34.21
N GLY A 171 28.50 -3.49 -33.52
CA GLY A 171 28.31 -2.09 -33.97
C GLY A 171 27.02 -1.39 -33.55
N ALA A 172 26.34 -1.84 -32.49
CA ALA A 172 25.10 -1.21 -32.03
C ALA A 172 25.34 0.21 -31.45
N GLU A 173 24.77 1.23 -32.10
CA GLU A 173 24.73 2.63 -31.65
C GLU A 173 24.29 2.77 -30.16
N PRO A 174 24.71 3.84 -29.44
CA PRO A 174 24.41 4.05 -28.02
C PRO A 174 22.89 4.01 -27.69
N GLU A 175 22.03 4.30 -28.67
CA GLU A 175 20.58 4.16 -28.55
C GLU A 175 20.13 2.69 -28.39
N VAL A 176 20.82 1.74 -29.03
CA VAL A 176 20.56 0.30 -28.97
C VAL A 176 21.10 -0.31 -27.67
N ALA A 177 22.21 0.20 -27.13
CA ALA A 177 22.70 -0.16 -25.80
C ALA A 177 21.71 0.24 -24.68
N SER A 178 20.95 1.32 -24.88
CA SER A 178 19.85 1.71 -23.98
C SER A 178 18.67 0.72 -24.03
N ARG A 179 18.39 0.14 -25.21
CA ARG A 179 17.37 -0.91 -25.41
C ARG A 179 17.80 -2.24 -24.79
N TRP A 180 19.10 -2.53 -24.75
CA TRP A 180 19.71 -3.67 -24.05
C TRP A 180 19.41 -3.66 -22.53
N ARG A 181 19.46 -2.49 -21.89
CA ARG A 181 19.09 -2.29 -20.48
C ARG A 181 17.59 -2.51 -20.22
N VAL A 182 16.73 -2.21 -21.20
CA VAL A 182 15.28 -2.46 -21.14
C VAL A 182 14.99 -3.96 -21.26
N GLY A 183 15.66 -4.67 -22.19
CA GLY A 183 15.53 -6.13 -22.35
C GLY A 183 15.99 -6.93 -21.13
N ALA A 184 17.08 -6.50 -20.48
CA ALA A 184 17.54 -7.11 -19.22
C ALA A 184 16.56 -6.88 -18.06
N GLY A 185 15.93 -5.70 -18.00
CA GLY A 185 14.84 -5.41 -17.05
C GLY A 185 13.59 -6.24 -17.29
N VAL A 186 13.24 -6.50 -18.56
CA VAL A 186 12.17 -7.42 -18.97
C VAL A 186 12.50 -8.86 -18.56
N GLY A 187 13.72 -9.34 -18.79
CA GLY A 187 14.17 -10.65 -18.33
C GLY A 187 14.11 -10.81 -16.80
N TYR A 188 14.55 -9.80 -16.06
CA TYR A 188 14.55 -9.80 -14.59
C TYR A 188 13.13 -9.73 -13.99
N ALA A 189 12.21 -9.00 -14.62
CA ALA A 189 10.81 -8.95 -14.20
C ALA A 189 10.05 -10.26 -14.52
N ALA A 190 10.39 -10.95 -15.61
CA ALA A 190 9.81 -12.26 -15.95
C ALA A 190 10.19 -13.32 -14.95
N PHE A 191 11.43 -13.20 -14.55
CA PHE A 191 12.13 -14.10 -13.68
C PHE A 191 11.64 -14.00 -12.21
N LEU A 192 11.36 -12.78 -11.71
CA LEU A 192 10.75 -12.57 -10.38
C LEU A 192 9.28 -13.02 -10.29
N TRP A 193 8.59 -13.14 -11.42
CA TRP A 193 7.14 -13.40 -11.46
C TRP A 193 6.75 -14.86 -11.67
N ALA A 194 7.65 -15.71 -12.18
CA ALA A 194 7.39 -17.15 -12.35
C ALA A 194 6.87 -17.86 -11.07
N PRO A 195 7.37 -17.57 -9.85
CA PRO A 195 6.83 -18.15 -8.62
C PRO A 195 5.39 -17.71 -8.31
N ILE A 196 5.02 -16.50 -8.74
CA ILE A 196 3.71 -15.89 -8.47
C ILE A 196 2.64 -16.42 -9.43
N VAL A 197 2.97 -16.61 -10.72
CA VAL A 197 2.06 -17.26 -11.69
C VAL A 197 1.77 -18.70 -11.26
N ILE A 198 2.83 -19.43 -10.88
CA ILE A 198 2.73 -20.83 -10.44
C ILE A 198 1.99 -20.92 -9.10
N GLY A 199 2.24 -20.00 -8.17
CA GLY A 199 1.54 -19.90 -6.89
C GLY A 199 0.05 -19.57 -7.03
N ARG A 200 -0.34 -18.69 -7.96
CA ARG A 200 -1.75 -18.33 -8.23
C ARG A 200 -2.55 -19.52 -8.76
N TRP A 201 -1.97 -20.37 -9.60
CA TRP A 201 -2.71 -21.46 -10.22
C TRP A 201 -2.78 -22.72 -9.34
N ALA A 202 -1.76 -22.96 -8.50
CA ALA A 202 -1.81 -23.98 -7.46
C ALA A 202 -2.86 -23.68 -6.36
N SER A 203 -3.31 -22.43 -6.25
CA SER A 203 -4.25 -21.95 -5.22
C SER A 203 -5.64 -21.52 -5.76
N ALA A 204 -5.92 -21.73 -7.05
CA ALA A 204 -7.23 -21.46 -7.64
C ALA A 204 -8.25 -22.57 -7.26
N PRO A 205 -9.44 -22.23 -6.74
CA PRO A 205 -10.49 -23.23 -6.52
C PRO A 205 -11.03 -23.74 -7.87
N ALA A 206 -11.59 -24.96 -7.87
CA ALA A 206 -12.23 -25.53 -9.04
C ALA A 206 -13.45 -24.69 -9.46
N ALA A 207 -13.77 -24.70 -10.75
CA ALA A 207 -14.97 -24.04 -11.29
C ALA A 207 -16.25 -24.50 -10.57
N PRO A 208 -17.27 -23.65 -10.44
CA PRO A 208 -18.51 -24.02 -9.76
C PRO A 208 -19.16 -25.24 -10.43
N GLY A 209 -19.32 -26.33 -9.67
CA GLY A 209 -19.89 -27.61 -10.13
C GLY A 209 -18.90 -28.79 -10.17
N ALA A 210 -17.60 -28.57 -10.03
CA ALA A 210 -16.63 -29.66 -9.86
C ALA A 210 -16.52 -30.05 -8.38
N ALA A 211 -16.66 -31.34 -8.08
CA ALA A 211 -16.52 -31.89 -6.72
C ALA A 211 -15.23 -31.39 -6.06
N ALA A 212 -15.30 -31.09 -4.75
CA ALA A 212 -14.23 -30.52 -3.95
C ALA A 212 -12.92 -31.33 -4.07
N ALA A 213 -12.06 -30.94 -5.00
CA ALA A 213 -10.68 -31.38 -5.02
C ALA A 213 -9.86 -30.42 -4.15
N PRO A 214 -8.96 -30.92 -3.28
CA PRO A 214 -8.02 -30.07 -2.55
C PRO A 214 -7.16 -29.28 -3.54
N ALA A 215 -6.69 -28.11 -3.12
CA ALA A 215 -5.80 -27.23 -3.88
C ALA A 215 -4.82 -28.03 -4.77
N ARG A 216 -4.77 -27.70 -6.07
CA ARG A 216 -3.97 -28.47 -7.05
C ARG A 216 -2.51 -28.52 -6.58
N HIS A 217 -2.05 -29.71 -6.18
CA HIS A 217 -0.70 -29.94 -5.68
C HIS A 217 0.38 -29.49 -6.69
N PRO A 218 1.61 -29.16 -6.23
CA PRO A 218 2.77 -28.83 -7.09
C PRO A 218 3.09 -29.87 -8.18
N GLY A 219 2.62 -31.12 -8.02
CA GLY A 219 2.74 -32.17 -9.04
C GLY A 219 1.87 -31.98 -10.29
N SER A 220 0.94 -31.02 -10.31
CA SER A 220 0.05 -30.71 -11.44
C SER A 220 0.65 -29.76 -12.49
N LEU A 221 1.91 -29.32 -12.29
CA LEU A 221 2.65 -28.47 -13.25
C LEU A 221 2.72 -29.06 -14.68
N GLY A 222 2.56 -30.38 -14.82
CA GLY A 222 2.57 -31.08 -16.11
C GLY A 222 1.28 -30.99 -16.95
N GLU A 223 0.21 -30.38 -16.44
CA GLU A 223 -1.11 -30.30 -17.10
C GLU A 223 -1.47 -28.89 -17.60
N LEU A 224 -0.53 -27.94 -17.53
CA LEU A 224 -0.78 -26.55 -17.92
C LEU A 224 -0.84 -26.39 -19.45
N PRO A 225 -1.86 -25.67 -20.00
CA PRO A 225 -1.80 -25.23 -21.38
C PRO A 225 -0.65 -24.22 -21.53
N VAL A 226 0.35 -24.61 -22.32
CA VAL A 226 1.64 -23.92 -22.45
C VAL A 226 1.46 -22.49 -22.97
N LEU A 227 0.61 -22.30 -23.98
CA LEU A 227 0.44 -21.02 -24.67
C LEU A 227 -0.19 -19.91 -23.80
N PRO A 228 -1.33 -20.12 -23.10
CA PRO A 228 -1.89 -19.11 -22.20
C PRO A 228 -0.96 -18.75 -21.04
N THR A 229 -0.30 -19.75 -20.46
CA THR A 229 0.65 -19.56 -19.35
C THR A 229 1.83 -18.71 -19.80
N LEU A 230 2.37 -19.00 -20.99
CA LEU A 230 3.45 -18.22 -21.61
C LEU A 230 3.00 -16.79 -21.92
N ALA A 231 1.83 -16.61 -22.55
CA ALA A 231 1.31 -15.29 -22.93
C ALA A 231 1.06 -14.39 -21.71
N TRP A 232 0.44 -14.94 -20.66
CA TRP A 232 0.20 -14.21 -19.40
C TRP A 232 1.52 -13.83 -18.71
N THR A 233 2.45 -14.78 -18.62
CA THR A 233 3.76 -14.55 -18.03
C THR A 233 4.49 -13.43 -18.77
N VAL A 234 4.59 -13.51 -20.10
CA VAL A 234 5.24 -12.48 -20.94
C VAL A 234 4.56 -11.12 -20.81
N GLY A 235 3.23 -11.05 -20.84
CA GLY A 235 2.49 -9.79 -20.73
C GLY A 235 2.70 -9.08 -19.40
N VAL A 236 2.56 -9.80 -18.29
CA VAL A 236 2.73 -9.24 -16.94
C VAL A 236 4.18 -8.85 -16.67
N THR A 237 5.12 -9.68 -17.13
CA THR A 237 6.55 -9.39 -17.13
C THR A 237 6.87 -8.07 -17.79
N ALA A 238 6.40 -7.90 -19.03
CA ALA A 238 6.67 -6.73 -19.83
C ALA A 238 6.08 -5.49 -19.16
N ALA A 239 4.87 -5.60 -18.60
CA ALA A 239 4.23 -4.54 -17.84
C ALA A 239 5.02 -4.18 -16.57
N ALA A 240 5.45 -5.16 -15.77
CA ALA A 240 6.23 -4.93 -14.56
C ALA A 240 7.60 -4.32 -14.84
N ALA A 241 8.28 -4.79 -15.89
CA ALA A 241 9.55 -4.22 -16.34
C ALA A 241 9.41 -2.79 -16.86
N ALA A 242 8.41 -2.53 -17.70
CA ALA A 242 8.10 -1.20 -18.19
C ALA A 242 7.79 -0.25 -17.03
N THR A 243 6.99 -0.71 -16.07
CA THR A 243 6.61 0.05 -14.87
C THR A 243 7.84 0.35 -14.01
N THR A 244 8.67 -0.66 -13.74
CA THR A 244 9.91 -0.50 -12.94
C THR A 244 10.91 0.42 -13.65
N TRP A 245 11.06 0.29 -14.97
CA TRP A 245 11.90 1.19 -15.76
C TRP A 245 11.45 2.64 -15.63
N TRP A 246 10.17 2.90 -15.89
CA TRP A 246 9.64 4.27 -15.91
C TRP A 246 9.55 4.91 -14.52
N LEU A 247 9.17 4.14 -13.50
CA LEU A 247 8.92 4.66 -12.15
C LEU A 247 10.17 4.69 -11.27
N VAL A 248 11.10 3.75 -11.47
CA VAL A 248 12.24 3.56 -10.57
C VAL A 248 13.56 3.83 -11.29
N GLN A 249 13.86 3.05 -12.33
CA GLN A 249 15.21 3.07 -12.93
C GLN A 249 15.50 4.36 -13.70
N ARG A 250 14.57 4.81 -14.55
CA ARG A 250 14.75 6.04 -15.36
C ARG A 250 14.90 7.30 -14.49
N PRO A 251 14.10 7.51 -13.43
CA PRO A 251 14.34 8.60 -12.49
C PRO A 251 15.66 8.48 -11.74
N LEU A 252 16.04 7.26 -11.31
CA LEU A 252 17.29 7.01 -10.61
C LEU A 252 18.52 7.33 -11.46
N ARG A 253 18.46 7.13 -12.78
CA ARG A 253 19.56 7.51 -13.69
C ARG A 253 19.91 8.99 -13.67
N ARG A 254 18.97 9.87 -13.30
CA ARG A 254 19.27 11.31 -13.10
C ARG A 254 20.28 11.56 -11.95
N TYR A 255 20.50 10.54 -11.12
CA TYR A 255 21.41 10.54 -9.98
C TYR A 255 22.58 9.55 -10.18
N GLU A 256 22.76 8.98 -11.38
CA GLU A 256 23.88 8.08 -11.67
C GLU A 256 25.22 8.80 -11.47
N ASP A 257 25.30 10.05 -11.94
CA ASP A 257 26.48 10.92 -11.87
C ASP A 257 26.33 12.08 -10.86
N ARG A 258 25.27 12.08 -10.04
CA ARG A 258 25.00 13.16 -9.08
C ARG A 258 24.81 12.62 -7.66
N PRO A 259 25.47 13.20 -6.64
CA PRO A 259 25.25 12.78 -5.26
C PRO A 259 23.77 12.98 -4.88
N ILE A 260 23.19 12.00 -4.19
CA ILE A 260 21.84 12.12 -3.65
C ILE A 260 21.83 13.29 -2.66
N GLY A 261 21.00 14.29 -2.92
CA GLY A 261 20.89 15.45 -2.04
C GLY A 261 20.50 15.05 -0.61
N THR A 262 21.02 15.77 0.38
CA THR A 262 20.82 15.48 1.82
C THR A 262 19.35 15.28 2.21
N PHE A 263 18.45 16.06 1.63
CA PHE A 263 17.01 15.91 1.83
C PHE A 263 16.48 14.56 1.32
N ALA A 264 16.86 14.15 0.11
CA ALA A 264 16.38 12.91 -0.47
C ALA A 264 16.94 11.71 0.32
N ALA A 265 18.23 11.74 0.67
CA ALA A 265 18.85 10.72 1.51
C ALA A 265 18.15 10.61 2.87
N GLY A 266 17.98 11.75 3.56
CA GLY A 266 17.29 11.78 4.86
C GLY A 266 15.85 11.28 4.78
N LEU A 267 15.10 11.65 3.74
CA LEU A 267 13.72 11.19 3.55
C LEU A 267 13.67 9.68 3.32
N TRP A 268 14.57 9.12 2.49
CA TRP A 268 14.67 7.67 2.30
C TRP A 268 14.99 6.95 3.61
N THR A 269 15.93 7.46 4.40
CA THR A 269 16.25 6.89 5.71
C THR A 269 15.04 6.89 6.64
N ILE A 270 14.32 8.02 6.74
CA ILE A 270 13.12 8.12 7.57
C ILE A 270 12.02 7.19 7.07
N ALA A 271 11.79 7.11 5.75
CA ALA A 271 10.79 6.24 5.16
C ALA A 271 11.09 4.75 5.40
N LEU A 272 12.36 4.33 5.26
CA LEU A 272 12.79 2.96 5.54
C LEU A 272 12.68 2.61 7.03
N ALA A 273 13.11 3.51 7.92
CA ALA A 273 12.96 3.34 9.36
C ALA A 273 11.47 3.25 9.74
N SER A 274 10.65 4.13 9.19
CA SER A 274 9.19 4.15 9.35
C SER A 274 8.52 2.86 8.89
N PHE A 275 8.95 2.31 7.75
CA PHE A 275 8.47 1.02 7.26
C PHE A 275 8.87 -0.12 8.21
N ALA A 276 10.12 -0.14 8.66
CA ALA A 276 10.59 -1.14 9.63
C ALA A 276 9.82 -1.06 10.96
N THR A 277 9.54 0.14 11.47
CA THR A 277 8.71 0.34 12.67
C THR A 277 7.29 -0.17 12.47
N ARG A 278 6.69 0.03 11.29
CA ARG A 278 5.36 -0.52 10.97
C ARG A 278 5.35 -2.04 10.92
N LEU A 279 6.36 -2.66 10.30
CA LEU A 279 6.50 -4.12 10.30
C LEU A 279 6.66 -4.68 11.72
N TRP A 280 7.46 -4.00 12.55
CA TRP A 280 7.59 -4.34 13.96
C TRP A 280 6.25 -4.20 14.70
N ALA A 281 5.52 -3.09 14.50
CA ALA A 281 4.21 -2.87 15.13
C ALA A 281 3.18 -3.91 14.69
N ILE A 282 3.17 -4.30 13.41
CA ILE A 282 2.32 -5.38 12.88
C ILE A 282 2.62 -6.70 13.60
N GLY A 283 3.90 -7.02 13.84
CA GLY A 283 4.31 -8.27 14.47
C GLY A 283 4.17 -8.32 15.99
N THR A 284 4.09 -7.16 16.67
CA THR A 284 4.20 -7.09 18.14
C THR A 284 3.08 -6.32 18.84
N VAL A 285 2.47 -5.33 18.18
CA VAL A 285 1.50 -4.42 18.78
C VAL A 285 0.08 -4.75 18.36
N THR A 286 -0.14 -4.94 17.06
CA THR A 286 -1.49 -5.21 16.53
C THR A 286 -1.76 -6.70 16.45
N GLY A 287 -3.00 -7.12 16.70
CA GLY A 287 -3.40 -8.52 16.57
C GLY A 287 -3.12 -9.05 15.17
N ARG A 288 -2.74 -10.33 15.03
CA ARG A 288 -2.45 -10.92 13.70
C ARG A 288 -3.68 -10.90 12.80
N ASP A 289 -4.80 -11.34 13.34
CA ASP A 289 -6.12 -11.30 12.72
C ASP A 289 -6.99 -10.34 13.54
N PRO A 290 -7.39 -9.18 12.98
CA PRO A 290 -8.32 -8.28 13.64
C PRO A 290 -9.76 -8.85 13.75
N GLY A 291 -10.06 -9.98 13.11
CA GLY A 291 -11.17 -10.90 13.39
C GLY A 291 -12.56 -10.43 12.98
N ASN A 292 -12.87 -9.14 13.12
CA ASN A 292 -14.21 -8.57 12.95
C ASN A 292 -14.14 -7.11 12.43
N GLY A 293 -15.31 -6.56 12.08
CA GLY A 293 -15.50 -5.16 11.70
C GLY A 293 -14.90 -4.80 10.33
N ASP A 294 -14.62 -3.51 10.14
CA ASP A 294 -14.05 -2.98 8.89
C ASP A 294 -12.77 -3.73 8.43
N PRO A 295 -11.81 -4.09 9.30
CA PRO A 295 -10.61 -4.82 8.87
C PRO A 295 -10.90 -6.16 8.20
N PHE A 296 -11.83 -6.94 8.76
CA PHE A 296 -12.29 -8.19 8.15
C PHE A 296 -12.93 -7.92 6.80
N TYR A 297 -13.76 -6.88 6.72
CA TYR A 297 -14.47 -6.50 5.50
C TYR A 297 -13.51 -6.20 4.34
N TYR A 298 -12.52 -5.33 4.56
CA TYR A 298 -11.53 -4.97 3.53
C TYR A 298 -10.69 -6.17 3.11
N HIS A 299 -10.28 -7.00 4.06
CA HIS A 299 -9.48 -8.19 3.81
C HIS A 299 -10.25 -9.21 2.96
N ALA A 300 -11.45 -9.57 3.40
CA ALA A 300 -12.28 -10.58 2.75
C ALA A 300 -12.74 -10.08 1.36
N GLN A 301 -13.16 -8.82 1.24
CA GLN A 301 -13.58 -8.26 -0.04
C GLN A 301 -12.43 -8.16 -1.04
N ALA A 302 -11.20 -7.86 -0.61
CA ALA A 302 -10.02 -7.88 -1.50
C ALA A 302 -9.74 -9.30 -2.04
N ASN A 303 -9.93 -10.33 -1.22
CA ASN A 303 -9.84 -11.73 -1.65
C ASN A 303 -10.97 -12.10 -2.62
N MET A 304 -12.22 -11.70 -2.32
CA MET A 304 -13.38 -11.89 -3.20
C MET A 304 -13.17 -11.23 -4.58
N LEU A 305 -12.61 -10.02 -4.62
CA LEU A 305 -12.25 -9.35 -5.88
C LEU A 305 -11.19 -10.13 -6.66
N ALA A 306 -10.19 -10.67 -5.98
CA ALA A 306 -9.16 -11.49 -6.61
C ALA A 306 -9.70 -12.83 -7.14
N ASP A 307 -10.76 -13.35 -6.53
CA ASP A 307 -11.48 -14.56 -6.95
C ASP A 307 -12.54 -14.29 -8.03
N GLY A 308 -12.71 -13.02 -8.45
CA GLY A 308 -13.67 -12.63 -9.49
C GLY A 308 -15.12 -12.54 -9.03
N VAL A 309 -15.37 -12.56 -7.72
CA VAL A 309 -16.72 -12.47 -7.13
C VAL A 309 -17.29 -11.05 -7.25
N GLY A 310 -16.45 -10.02 -7.13
CA GLY A 310 -16.87 -8.62 -7.16
C GLY A 310 -17.05 -8.00 -5.76
N PHE A 311 -17.63 -6.79 -5.70
CA PHE A 311 -17.96 -6.13 -4.43
C PHE A 311 -19.28 -6.68 -3.86
N GLY A 312 -19.18 -7.81 -3.18
CA GLY A 312 -20.26 -8.42 -2.41
C GLY A 312 -20.01 -8.33 -0.91
N GLU A 313 -21.07 -8.53 -0.12
CA GLU A 313 -21.02 -8.61 1.34
C GLU A 313 -20.25 -9.89 1.74
N PRO A 314 -19.10 -9.78 2.43
CA PRO A 314 -18.23 -10.92 2.67
C PRO A 314 -18.79 -11.98 3.61
N ILE A 315 -19.56 -11.60 4.63
CA ILE A 315 -20.08 -12.57 5.60
C ILE A 315 -21.04 -13.54 4.90
N GLN A 316 -22.05 -13.02 4.20
CA GLN A 316 -23.03 -13.82 3.45
C GLN A 316 -22.38 -14.65 2.35
N TRP A 317 -21.35 -14.13 1.69
CA TRP A 317 -20.61 -14.90 0.70
C TRP A 317 -19.87 -16.08 1.35
N ILE A 318 -19.17 -15.85 2.46
CA ILE A 318 -18.34 -16.87 3.11
C ILE A 318 -19.20 -17.92 3.85
N THR A 319 -20.29 -17.51 4.49
CA THR A 319 -21.12 -18.41 5.31
C THR A 319 -22.21 -19.11 4.52
N GLU A 320 -22.80 -18.45 3.52
CA GLU A 320 -23.97 -18.95 2.80
C GLU A 320 -23.68 -19.20 1.31
N GLY A 321 -22.51 -18.80 0.79
CA GLY A 321 -22.22 -18.83 -0.65
C GLY A 321 -23.08 -17.88 -1.47
N ARG A 322 -23.80 -16.95 -0.81
CA ARG A 322 -24.73 -16.03 -1.46
C ARG A 322 -24.03 -14.71 -1.76
N PHE A 323 -23.99 -14.35 -3.04
CA PHE A 323 -23.53 -13.02 -3.45
C PHE A 323 -24.63 -11.99 -3.18
N VAL A 324 -24.33 -11.01 -2.33
CA VAL A 324 -25.17 -9.83 -2.11
C VAL A 324 -24.36 -8.58 -2.41
N PRO A 325 -24.77 -7.74 -3.39
CA PRO A 325 -24.07 -6.50 -3.70
C PRO A 325 -23.95 -5.61 -2.46
N THR A 326 -22.80 -4.96 -2.30
CA THR A 326 -22.56 -4.05 -1.18
C THR A 326 -21.87 -2.76 -1.62
N ALA A 327 -22.23 -1.67 -0.95
CA ALA A 327 -21.54 -0.38 -1.01
C ALA A 327 -21.26 0.18 0.39
N ILE A 328 -21.13 -0.68 1.41
CA ILE A 328 -20.86 -0.23 2.78
C ILE A 328 -19.56 0.55 2.92
N HIS A 329 -18.56 0.32 2.07
CA HIS A 329 -17.34 1.13 2.03
C HIS A 329 -17.03 1.66 0.63
N PRO A 330 -16.40 2.84 0.51
CA PRO A 330 -15.77 3.29 -0.72
C PRO A 330 -14.71 2.29 -1.22
N PRO A 331 -14.51 2.14 -2.54
CA PRO A 331 -13.84 0.96 -3.09
C PRO A 331 -12.30 1.04 -3.06
N LEU A 332 -11.71 2.22 -2.94
CA LEU A 332 -10.29 2.40 -3.26
C LEU A 332 -9.36 1.71 -2.26
N PHE A 333 -9.74 1.61 -0.98
CA PHE A 333 -8.92 0.88 -0.02
C PHE A 333 -8.95 -0.63 -0.28
N THR A 334 -10.11 -1.23 -0.53
CA THR A 334 -10.19 -2.63 -0.95
C THR A 334 -9.39 -2.86 -2.24
N LEU A 335 -9.56 -1.99 -3.25
CA LEU A 335 -8.79 -2.06 -4.50
C LEU A 335 -7.29 -1.90 -4.30
N TRP A 336 -6.85 -1.15 -3.29
CA TRP A 336 -5.44 -1.04 -2.92
C TRP A 336 -4.89 -2.36 -2.37
N LEU A 337 -5.71 -3.16 -1.68
CA LEU A 337 -5.33 -4.45 -1.10
C LEU A 337 -5.40 -5.60 -2.12
N THR A 338 -6.33 -5.53 -3.09
CA THR A 338 -6.56 -6.56 -4.12
C THR A 338 -5.31 -7.02 -4.86
N PRO A 339 -4.32 -6.17 -5.22
CA PRO A 339 -3.07 -6.61 -5.83
C PRO A 339 -2.37 -7.72 -5.06
N ALA A 340 -2.28 -7.68 -3.73
CA ALA A 340 -1.65 -8.76 -2.97
C ALA A 340 -2.44 -10.08 -3.12
N SER A 341 -3.77 -10.02 -3.06
CA SER A 341 -4.64 -11.19 -3.22
C SER A 341 -4.56 -11.78 -4.63
N LEU A 342 -4.46 -10.95 -5.67
CA LEU A 342 -4.26 -11.37 -7.06
C LEU A 342 -2.93 -12.11 -7.27
N LEU A 343 -1.92 -11.77 -6.47
CA LEU A 343 -0.60 -12.42 -6.46
C LEU A 343 -0.56 -13.67 -5.56
N GLY A 344 -1.69 -14.09 -4.99
CA GLY A 344 -1.79 -15.23 -4.08
C GLY A 344 -1.41 -14.92 -2.62
N ALA A 345 -0.97 -13.70 -2.32
CA ALA A 345 -0.70 -13.24 -0.96
C ALA A 345 -2.01 -12.79 -0.28
N ARG A 346 -2.81 -13.78 0.15
CA ARG A 346 -4.21 -13.61 0.58
C ARG A 346 -4.44 -13.40 2.07
N GLY A 347 -3.38 -13.39 2.89
CA GLY A 347 -3.49 -13.31 4.36
C GLY A 347 -3.54 -11.87 4.89
N TYR A 348 -3.96 -11.68 6.14
CA TYR A 348 -3.92 -10.36 6.78
C TYR A 348 -2.54 -9.72 6.77
N LEU A 349 -1.48 -10.51 6.90
CA LEU A 349 -0.11 -9.99 6.90
C LEU A 349 0.21 -9.23 5.60
N SER A 350 -0.11 -9.79 4.44
CA SER A 350 0.19 -9.13 3.15
C SER A 350 -0.63 -7.86 2.96
N HIS A 351 -1.91 -7.87 3.36
CA HIS A 351 -2.75 -6.67 3.32
C HIS A 351 -2.27 -5.59 4.29
N LYS A 352 -1.83 -5.96 5.50
CA LYS A 352 -1.24 -5.01 6.46
C LYS A 352 0.08 -4.44 5.96
N VAL A 353 0.88 -5.21 5.22
CA VAL A 353 2.09 -4.69 4.56
C VAL A 353 1.71 -3.64 3.50
N LEU A 354 0.67 -3.88 2.69
CA LEU A 354 0.17 -2.87 1.74
C LEU A 354 -0.38 -1.62 2.45
N ALA A 355 -1.09 -1.78 3.57
CA ALA A 355 -1.51 -0.65 4.40
C ALA A 355 -0.31 0.13 4.97
N ALA A 356 0.73 -0.57 5.44
CA ALA A 356 1.97 0.06 5.91
C ALA A 356 2.70 0.83 4.81
N LEU A 357 2.69 0.35 3.55
CA LEU A 357 3.24 1.11 2.42
C LEU A 357 2.46 2.41 2.18
N ALA A 358 1.13 2.39 2.29
CA ALA A 358 0.32 3.59 2.24
C ALA A 358 0.64 4.54 3.41
N GLY A 359 0.85 4.02 4.61
CA GLY A 359 1.31 4.78 5.78
C GLY A 359 2.69 5.43 5.59
N VAL A 360 3.63 4.75 4.92
CA VAL A 360 4.94 5.33 4.55
C VAL A 360 4.77 6.46 3.53
N ALA A 361 3.80 6.38 2.63
CA ALA A 361 3.50 7.48 1.72
C ALA A 361 3.06 8.76 2.48
N VAL A 362 2.43 8.63 3.66
CA VAL A 362 2.11 9.78 4.54
C VAL A 362 3.38 10.52 4.98
N VAL A 363 4.46 9.80 5.32
CA VAL A 363 5.76 10.38 5.67
C VAL A 363 6.32 11.20 4.51
N ALA A 364 6.24 10.67 3.28
CA ALA A 364 6.74 11.34 2.10
C ALA A 364 5.96 12.63 1.81
N VAL A 365 4.62 12.59 1.83
CA VAL A 365 3.81 13.79 1.57
C VAL A 365 3.96 14.84 2.67
N ALA A 366 4.09 14.44 3.94
CA ALA A 366 4.36 15.35 5.05
C ALA A 366 5.70 16.09 4.85
N ALA A 367 6.76 15.34 4.51
CA ALA A 367 8.08 15.91 4.28
C ALA A 367 8.12 16.84 3.08
N LEU A 368 7.44 16.48 1.99
CA LEU A 368 7.33 17.33 0.79
C LEU A 368 6.50 18.59 1.06
N LEU A 369 5.41 18.48 1.82
CA LEU A 369 4.57 19.61 2.20
C LEU A 369 5.36 20.59 3.09
N ALA A 370 5.93 20.11 4.19
CA ALA A 370 6.73 20.96 5.09
C ALA A 370 7.97 21.55 4.40
N LYS A 371 8.63 20.78 3.51
CA LYS A 371 9.73 21.29 2.68
C LYS A 371 9.30 22.49 1.85
N ARG A 372 8.10 22.45 1.28
CA ARG A 372 7.57 23.56 0.49
C ARG A 372 7.30 24.80 1.34
N LEU A 373 6.72 24.59 2.53
CA LEU A 373 6.29 25.66 3.42
C LEU A 373 7.44 26.34 4.17
N ALA A 374 8.50 25.60 4.53
CA ALA A 374 9.57 26.12 5.40
C ALA A 374 10.98 25.54 5.10
N GLY A 375 11.16 24.84 3.98
CA GLY A 375 12.46 24.37 3.51
C GLY A 375 12.85 22.95 3.96
N PRO A 376 13.98 22.41 3.45
CA PRO A 376 14.31 20.99 3.54
C PRO A 376 14.39 20.42 4.96
N ARG A 377 14.92 21.18 5.92
CA ARG A 377 15.02 20.75 7.33
C ARG A 377 13.65 20.55 7.96
N ALA A 378 12.74 21.52 7.81
CA ALA A 378 11.35 21.39 8.25
C ALA A 378 10.66 20.18 7.59
N GLY A 379 10.98 19.91 6.32
CA GLY A 379 10.56 18.69 5.63
C GLY A 379 11.00 17.40 6.32
N LEU A 380 12.28 17.26 6.64
CA LEU A 380 12.78 16.07 7.35
C LEU A 380 12.20 15.95 8.77
N LEU A 381 12.05 17.07 9.48
CA LEU A 381 11.43 17.10 10.80
C LEU A 381 9.96 16.66 10.75
N ALA A 382 9.19 17.11 9.75
CA ALA A 382 7.80 16.68 9.57
C ALA A 382 7.71 15.18 9.22
N GLY A 383 8.58 14.71 8.31
CA GLY A 383 8.67 13.29 7.99
C GLY A 383 8.98 12.44 9.22
N ALA A 384 9.96 12.85 10.03
CA ALA A 384 10.31 12.16 11.27
C ALA A 384 9.18 12.19 12.31
N ALA A 385 8.53 13.34 12.48
CA ALA A 385 7.39 13.49 13.39
C ALA A 385 6.25 12.54 13.02
N VAL A 386 5.88 12.48 11.72
CA VAL A 386 4.85 11.54 11.21
C VAL A 386 5.28 10.08 11.34
N ALA A 387 6.55 9.77 11.06
CA ALA A 387 7.08 8.41 11.17
C ALA A 387 6.99 7.85 12.60
N LEU A 388 7.16 8.71 13.61
CA LEU A 388 7.18 8.35 15.02
C LEU A 388 5.81 8.50 15.72
N TYR A 389 4.80 9.04 15.03
CA TYR A 389 3.52 9.40 15.64
C TYR A 389 2.58 8.19 15.79
N PRO A 390 2.24 7.76 17.03
CA PRO A 390 1.50 6.51 17.27
C PRO A 390 0.14 6.41 16.59
N ASN A 391 -0.60 7.52 16.45
CA ASN A 391 -1.92 7.48 15.81
C ASN A 391 -1.83 7.19 14.30
N LEU A 392 -0.67 7.37 13.65
CA LEU A 392 -0.52 7.20 12.21
C LEU A 392 0.19 5.91 11.79
N PHE A 393 1.03 5.29 12.64
CA PHE A 393 1.68 4.02 12.26
C PHE A 393 0.95 2.78 12.77
N ILE A 394 0.12 2.90 13.83
CA ILE A 394 -0.59 1.75 14.41
C ILE A 394 -1.82 1.37 13.57
N ILE A 395 -2.48 2.38 12.98
CA ILE A 395 -3.65 2.19 12.11
C ILE A 395 -3.33 1.28 10.91
N ASP A 396 -2.10 1.32 10.41
CA ASP A 396 -1.69 0.46 9.30
C ASP A 396 -1.74 -1.02 9.70
N GLY A 397 -1.39 -1.33 10.95
CA GLY A 397 -1.45 -2.68 11.50
C GLY A 397 -2.86 -3.13 11.91
N THR A 398 -3.80 -2.21 12.11
CA THR A 398 -5.23 -2.54 12.30
C THR A 398 -5.98 -2.71 10.98
N LEU A 399 -5.31 -2.52 9.83
CA LEU A 399 -5.86 -2.61 8.48
C LEU A 399 -6.98 -1.59 8.22
N TRP A 400 -6.67 -0.36 8.56
CA TRP A 400 -7.55 0.80 8.49
C TRP A 400 -7.25 1.66 7.24
N PRO A 401 -8.26 2.21 6.54
CA PRO A 401 -8.08 2.98 5.31
C PRO A 401 -7.39 4.33 5.54
N GLU A 402 -7.29 4.78 6.78
CA GLU A 402 -6.84 6.13 7.15
C GLU A 402 -5.41 6.43 6.70
N GLY A 403 -4.51 5.43 6.65
CA GLY A 403 -3.15 5.61 6.14
C GLY A 403 -3.16 6.02 4.67
N LEU A 404 -3.90 5.29 3.84
CA LEU A 404 -4.09 5.61 2.41
C LEU A 404 -4.82 6.94 2.23
N TYR A 405 -5.89 7.16 2.99
CA TYR A 405 -6.65 8.41 2.97
C TYR A 405 -5.74 9.62 3.24
N THR A 406 -4.95 9.56 4.30
CA THR A 406 -4.04 10.65 4.71
C THR A 406 -2.95 10.90 3.67
N ALA A 407 -2.43 9.84 3.04
CA ALA A 407 -1.44 9.97 1.97
C ALA A 407 -2.02 10.69 0.75
N VAL A 408 -3.23 10.33 0.32
CA VAL A 408 -3.90 10.94 -0.83
C VAL A 408 -4.29 12.40 -0.54
N VAL A 409 -4.83 12.69 0.64
CA VAL A 409 -5.14 14.07 1.05
C VAL A 409 -3.87 14.91 1.21
N GLY A 410 -2.80 14.36 1.77
CA GLY A 410 -1.50 15.02 1.84
C GLY A 410 -0.92 15.33 0.46
N ALA A 411 -1.08 14.41 -0.51
CA ALA A 411 -0.73 14.67 -1.90
C ALA A 411 -1.59 15.79 -2.50
N ALA A 412 -2.90 15.82 -2.23
CA ALA A 412 -3.80 16.90 -2.65
C ALA A 412 -3.34 18.26 -2.09
N LEU A 413 -2.89 18.33 -0.82
CA LEU A 413 -2.32 19.56 -0.24
C LEU A 413 -1.03 19.98 -0.95
N VAL A 414 -0.09 19.06 -1.19
CA VAL A 414 1.14 19.36 -1.94
C VAL A 414 0.81 19.90 -3.33
N LEU A 415 -0.16 19.28 -4.03
CA LEU A 415 -0.63 19.72 -5.34
C LEU A 415 -1.36 21.07 -5.29
N ALA A 416 -2.14 21.32 -4.24
CA ALA A 416 -2.84 22.58 -4.03
C ALA A 416 -1.86 23.75 -3.88
N TYR A 417 -0.81 23.62 -3.07
CA TYR A 417 0.23 24.65 -2.97
C TYR A 417 0.99 24.82 -4.28
N ARG A 418 1.32 23.72 -4.98
CA ARG A 418 1.94 23.78 -6.31
C ARG A 418 1.10 24.56 -7.31
N TRP A 419 -0.19 24.25 -7.36
CA TRP A 419 -1.12 24.86 -8.28
C TRP A 419 -1.38 26.32 -7.92
N ARG A 420 -1.44 26.68 -6.62
CA ARG A 420 -1.59 28.08 -6.18
C ARG A 420 -0.43 28.94 -6.69
N GLU A 421 0.80 28.44 -6.59
CA GLU A 421 1.98 29.15 -7.07
C GLU A 421 2.04 29.24 -8.60
N GLN A 422 1.74 28.13 -9.29
CA GLN A 422 1.77 28.06 -10.74
C GLN A 422 0.54 27.26 -11.24
N PRO A 423 -0.58 27.96 -11.53
CA PRO A 423 -1.77 27.33 -12.05
C PRO A 423 -1.49 26.70 -13.42
N THR A 424 -1.67 25.40 -13.53
CA THR A 424 -1.48 24.66 -14.79
C THR A 424 -2.66 23.71 -15.01
N THR A 425 -2.95 23.41 -16.28
CA THR A 425 -3.96 22.42 -16.66
C THR A 425 -3.70 21.07 -15.99
N TRP A 426 -2.47 20.56 -16.09
CA TRP A 426 -2.07 19.30 -15.45
C TRP A 426 -2.12 19.35 -13.93
N GLY A 427 -1.79 20.49 -13.31
CA GLY A 427 -1.97 20.67 -11.87
C GLY A 427 -3.44 20.63 -11.44
N SER A 428 -4.34 21.14 -12.28
CA SER A 428 -5.79 21.10 -12.02
C SER A 428 -6.34 19.68 -12.11
N ILE A 429 -5.91 18.94 -13.15
CA ILE A 429 -6.24 17.53 -13.35
C ILE A 429 -5.71 16.70 -12.17
N ALA A 430 -4.45 16.88 -11.79
CA ALA A 430 -3.84 16.13 -10.69
C ALA A 430 -4.52 16.43 -9.35
N LEU A 431 -4.86 17.70 -9.08
CA LEU A 431 -5.56 18.07 -7.85
C LEU A 431 -6.98 17.48 -7.81
N GLY A 432 -7.77 17.64 -8.87
CA GLY A 432 -9.11 17.03 -8.95
C GLY A 432 -9.07 15.51 -8.85
N ALA A 433 -8.12 14.87 -9.54
CA ALA A 433 -7.90 13.43 -9.44
C ALA A 433 -7.55 12.98 -8.00
N SER A 434 -6.71 13.73 -7.29
CA SER A 434 -6.38 13.42 -5.89
C SER A 434 -7.59 13.57 -4.96
N VAL A 435 -8.48 14.55 -5.21
CA VAL A 435 -9.73 14.71 -4.45
C VAL A 435 -10.69 13.55 -4.75
N GLY A 436 -10.89 13.20 -6.02
CA GLY A 436 -11.72 12.05 -6.41
C GLY A 436 -11.20 10.74 -5.81
N ALA A 437 -9.88 10.52 -5.83
CA ALA A 437 -9.26 9.38 -5.17
C ALA A 437 -9.52 9.38 -3.65
N ALA A 438 -9.38 10.53 -2.98
CA ALA A 438 -9.65 10.63 -1.54
C ALA A 438 -11.11 10.28 -1.21
N VAL A 439 -12.07 10.74 -2.03
CA VAL A 439 -13.50 10.40 -1.91
C VAL A 439 -13.74 8.89 -2.02
N LEU A 440 -13.03 8.23 -2.92
CA LEU A 440 -13.10 6.77 -3.08
C LEU A 440 -12.38 5.99 -1.98
N VAL A 441 -11.57 6.62 -1.12
CA VAL A 441 -11.09 5.99 0.13
C VAL A 441 -12.10 6.22 1.26
N ARG A 442 -12.53 7.47 1.45
CA ARG A 442 -13.45 7.88 2.52
C ARG A 442 -14.38 9.00 2.03
N GLY A 443 -15.70 8.82 2.19
CA GLY A 443 -16.71 9.68 1.58
C GLY A 443 -16.69 11.13 2.03
N GLU A 444 -16.26 11.42 3.27
CA GLU A 444 -16.16 12.78 3.80
C GLU A 444 -15.15 13.66 3.06
N ALA A 445 -14.24 13.06 2.27
CA ALA A 445 -13.30 13.81 1.44
C ALA A 445 -14.00 14.70 0.39
N VAL A 446 -15.31 14.51 0.16
CA VAL A 446 -16.12 15.41 -0.67
C VAL A 446 -16.05 16.86 -0.16
N LEU A 447 -15.82 17.05 1.14
CA LEU A 447 -15.61 18.35 1.77
C LEU A 447 -14.35 19.08 1.28
N LEU A 448 -13.40 18.40 0.64
CA LEU A 448 -12.26 19.05 -0.01
C LEU A 448 -12.70 19.94 -1.18
N LEU A 449 -13.84 19.66 -1.83
CA LEU A 449 -14.35 20.52 -2.90
C LEU A 449 -14.68 21.94 -2.38
N PRO A 450 -15.56 22.12 -1.38
CA PRO A 450 -15.86 23.45 -0.84
C PRO A 450 -14.75 24.01 0.06
N LEU A 451 -13.99 23.18 0.79
CA LEU A 451 -12.99 23.65 1.75
C LEU A 451 -11.61 23.90 1.15
N LEU A 452 -11.26 23.25 0.03
CA LEU A 452 -9.95 23.35 -0.62
C LEU A 452 -10.05 23.87 -2.06
N CYS A 453 -10.82 23.20 -2.93
CA CYS A 453 -10.86 23.55 -4.35
C CYS A 453 -11.57 24.88 -4.62
N ALA A 454 -12.73 25.13 -4.00
CA ALA A 454 -13.48 26.36 -4.23
C ALA A 454 -12.69 27.62 -3.80
N PRO A 455 -12.06 27.70 -2.62
CA PRO A 455 -11.22 28.83 -2.26
C PRO A 455 -10.00 29.02 -3.18
N LEU A 456 -9.41 27.95 -3.71
CA LEU A 456 -8.32 28.05 -4.71
C LEU A 456 -8.81 28.67 -6.01
N VAL A 457 -9.96 28.20 -6.51
CA VAL A 457 -10.56 28.69 -7.74
C VAL A 457 -11.00 30.15 -7.59
N LEU A 458 -11.60 30.52 -6.46
CA LEU A 458 -11.95 31.92 -6.16
C LEU A 458 -10.72 32.81 -6.01
N ALA A 459 -9.64 32.32 -5.40
CA ALA A 459 -8.38 33.06 -5.33
C ALA A 459 -7.76 33.27 -6.73
N ALA A 460 -7.84 32.27 -7.61
CA ALA A 460 -7.41 32.40 -9.00
C ALA A 460 -8.27 33.39 -9.78
N ALA A 461 -9.60 33.41 -9.55
CA ALA A 461 -10.50 34.39 -10.14
C ALA A 461 -10.08 35.83 -9.82
N ARG A 462 -9.71 36.10 -8.56
CA ARG A 462 -9.24 37.43 -8.11
C ARG A 462 -7.92 37.87 -8.77
N ARG A 463 -7.12 36.92 -9.26
CA ARG A 463 -5.85 37.21 -9.98
C ARG A 463 -6.04 37.39 -11.49
N GLY A 464 -7.26 37.17 -12.01
CA GLY A 464 -7.53 37.18 -13.45
C GLY A 464 -7.13 35.89 -14.19
N ASP A 465 -6.82 34.81 -13.47
CA ASP A 465 -6.55 33.50 -14.07
C ASP A 465 -7.83 32.92 -14.72
N PRO A 466 -7.72 31.98 -15.68
CA PRO A 466 -8.87 31.27 -16.26
C PRO A 466 -9.50 30.27 -15.27
N TRP A 467 -10.06 30.81 -14.19
CA TRP A 467 -10.53 30.08 -13.01
C TRP A 467 -11.66 29.10 -13.31
N LEU A 468 -12.59 29.46 -14.21
CA LEU A 468 -13.67 28.58 -14.64
C LEU A 468 -13.13 27.30 -15.29
N ARG A 469 -12.10 27.44 -16.15
CA ARG A 469 -11.44 26.29 -16.78
C ARG A 469 -10.78 25.40 -15.73
N HIS A 470 -10.04 25.99 -14.80
CA HIS A 470 -9.36 25.23 -13.75
C HIS A 470 -10.34 24.53 -12.80
N GLY A 471 -11.38 25.24 -12.36
CA GLY A 471 -12.45 24.69 -11.55
C GLY A 471 -13.19 23.55 -12.26
N ALA A 472 -13.52 23.73 -13.54
CA ALA A 472 -14.15 22.70 -14.37
C ALA A 472 -13.25 21.47 -14.52
N LEU A 473 -11.94 21.63 -14.73
CA LEU A 473 -10.99 20.51 -14.82
C LEU A 473 -10.86 19.76 -13.49
N MET A 474 -10.78 20.46 -12.36
CA MET A 474 -10.74 19.84 -11.04
C MET A 474 -12.03 19.05 -10.77
N ALA A 475 -13.19 19.64 -11.04
CA ALA A 475 -14.48 19.00 -10.85
C ALA A 475 -14.66 17.80 -11.79
N ALA A 476 -14.37 17.95 -13.09
CA ALA A 476 -14.53 16.90 -14.09
C ALA A 476 -13.64 15.67 -13.78
N THR A 477 -12.42 15.89 -13.29
CA THR A 477 -11.52 14.78 -12.95
C THR A 477 -11.89 14.11 -11.62
N ALA A 478 -12.33 14.88 -10.62
CA ALA A 478 -12.86 14.31 -9.38
C ALA A 478 -14.12 13.47 -9.64
N VAL A 479 -15.10 14.04 -10.36
CA VAL A 479 -16.33 13.35 -10.75
C VAL A 479 -16.03 12.15 -11.65
N GLY A 480 -15.16 12.31 -12.65
CA GLY A 480 -14.80 11.23 -13.57
C GLY A 480 -14.18 10.01 -12.88
N LEU A 481 -13.43 10.20 -11.79
CA LEU A 481 -12.92 9.09 -10.98
C LEU A 481 -13.99 8.46 -10.10
N VAL A 482 -14.86 9.26 -9.49
CA VAL A 482 -15.91 8.75 -8.59
C VAL A 482 -17.07 8.10 -9.37
N ALA A 483 -17.33 8.57 -10.58
CA ALA A 483 -18.48 8.19 -11.40
C ALA A 483 -18.63 6.68 -11.64
N PRO A 484 -17.59 5.88 -11.97
CA PRO A 484 -17.77 4.44 -12.19
C PRO A 484 -18.34 3.73 -10.96
N TRP A 485 -17.89 4.12 -9.76
CA TRP A 485 -18.41 3.57 -8.51
C TRP A 485 -19.84 4.03 -8.24
N THR A 486 -20.12 5.32 -8.42
CA THR A 486 -21.48 5.87 -8.29
C THR A 486 -22.45 5.21 -9.27
N VAL A 487 -22.08 5.05 -10.54
CA VAL A 487 -22.90 4.42 -11.57
C VAL A 487 -23.16 2.95 -11.22
N ARG A 488 -22.13 2.21 -10.77
CA ARG A 488 -22.33 0.85 -10.25
C ARG A 488 -23.40 0.84 -9.17
N ASN A 489 -23.30 1.72 -8.18
CA ASN A 489 -24.23 1.74 -7.07
C ASN A 489 -25.66 2.10 -7.51
N LEU A 490 -25.82 3.08 -8.40
CA LEU A 490 -27.13 3.48 -8.94
C LEU A 490 -27.80 2.38 -9.78
N VAL A 491 -27.02 1.43 -10.32
CA VAL A 491 -27.56 0.28 -11.06
C VAL A 491 -27.85 -0.91 -10.13
N GLN A 492 -27.13 -1.04 -9.02
CA GLN A 492 -27.21 -2.19 -8.11
C GLN A 492 -28.24 -2.02 -7.01
N PHE A 493 -28.56 -0.79 -6.62
CA PHE A 493 -29.37 -0.47 -5.46
C PHE A 493 -30.63 0.31 -5.83
N GLU A 494 -31.70 0.06 -5.09
CA GLU A 494 -32.99 0.75 -5.25
C GLU A 494 -32.90 2.23 -4.80
N GLU A 495 -32.22 2.49 -3.68
CA GLU A 495 -31.98 3.86 -3.21
C GLU A 495 -30.70 4.46 -3.78
N ARG A 496 -30.66 5.80 -3.84
CA ARG A 496 -29.52 6.54 -4.38
C ARG A 496 -28.31 6.48 -3.45
N VAL A 497 -27.34 5.62 -3.77
CA VAL A 497 -26.07 5.50 -3.03
C VAL A 497 -24.90 6.09 -3.82
N PRO A 498 -24.61 7.40 -3.71
CA PRO A 498 -23.57 8.02 -4.53
C PRO A 498 -22.17 7.50 -4.20
N ILE A 499 -21.88 7.21 -2.93
CA ILE A 499 -20.56 6.77 -2.47
C ILE A 499 -20.67 5.55 -1.56
N SER A 500 -21.42 5.61 -0.46
CA SER A 500 -21.46 4.51 0.50
C SER A 500 -22.71 4.54 1.37
N THR A 501 -23.28 3.35 1.64
CA THR A 501 -24.44 3.13 2.52
C THR A 501 -24.12 3.36 4.00
N ASN A 502 -22.86 3.20 4.42
CA ASN A 502 -22.43 3.46 5.80
C ASN A 502 -22.68 4.91 6.23
N SER A 503 -22.71 5.86 5.28
CA SER A 503 -23.06 7.27 5.54
C SER A 503 -24.44 7.46 6.17
N GLU A 504 -25.37 6.54 5.91
CA GLU A 504 -26.72 6.53 6.48
C GLU A 504 -26.79 5.73 7.77
N GLU A 505 -26.27 4.49 7.75
CA GLU A 505 -26.35 3.57 8.89
C GLU A 505 -25.65 4.12 10.14
N VAL A 506 -24.53 4.84 9.94
CA VAL A 506 -23.78 5.49 11.02
C VAL A 506 -24.59 6.51 11.81
N LEU A 507 -25.59 7.15 11.18
CA LEU A 507 -26.43 8.13 11.85
C LEU A 507 -27.26 7.47 12.95
N PHE A 508 -27.65 6.21 12.81
CA PHE A 508 -28.34 5.49 13.87
C PHE A 508 -27.40 5.21 15.05
N TYR A 509 -26.21 4.65 14.77
CA TYR A 509 -25.23 4.35 15.82
C TYR A 509 -24.81 5.59 16.62
N ALA A 510 -24.78 6.76 15.97
CA ALA A 510 -24.35 8.02 16.55
C ALA A 510 -25.48 8.84 17.20
N ASN A 511 -26.75 8.46 16.98
CA ASN A 511 -27.92 9.16 17.53
C ASN A 511 -28.87 8.18 18.20
N CYS A 512 -28.54 7.82 19.44
CA CYS A 512 -29.32 6.98 20.33
C CYS A 512 -28.99 7.29 21.80
N ASP A 513 -29.72 6.68 22.75
CA ASP A 513 -29.58 6.95 24.19
C ASP A 513 -28.13 6.80 24.70
N ASP A 514 -27.43 5.75 24.25
CA ASP A 514 -26.05 5.48 24.68
C ASP A 514 -25.09 6.63 24.31
N THR A 515 -25.35 7.33 23.20
CA THR A 515 -24.44 8.32 22.61
C THR A 515 -24.84 9.76 22.89
N TYR A 516 -25.96 9.97 23.59
CA TYR A 516 -26.46 11.29 24.00
C TYR A 516 -26.17 11.62 25.48
N ALA A 517 -25.72 10.62 26.25
CA ALA A 517 -25.37 10.76 27.66
C ALA A 517 -24.23 9.82 28.09
N GLY A 518 -23.84 9.92 29.37
CA GLY A 518 -22.89 9.02 29.99
C GLY A 518 -21.49 9.03 29.37
N ARG A 519 -20.79 7.89 29.47
CA ARG A 519 -19.39 7.76 29.02
C ARG A 519 -19.25 7.76 27.50
N LEU A 520 -20.29 7.43 26.75
CA LEU A 520 -20.27 7.33 25.29
C LEU A 520 -20.86 8.57 24.59
N ILE A 521 -21.16 9.65 25.33
CA ILE A 521 -21.64 10.90 24.73
C ILE A 521 -20.76 11.34 23.55
N GLY A 522 -21.37 11.59 22.40
CA GLY A 522 -20.69 11.98 21.17
C GLY A 522 -19.83 10.89 20.52
N TYR A 523 -20.01 9.62 20.88
CA TYR A 523 -19.41 8.45 20.22
C TYR A 523 -20.45 7.70 19.37
N TRP A 524 -20.17 6.45 19.01
CA TRP A 524 -21.11 5.54 18.34
C TRP A 524 -21.36 4.28 19.19
N SER A 525 -22.54 3.65 19.08
CA SER A 525 -22.86 2.40 19.81
C SER A 525 -23.53 1.37 18.90
N PHE A 526 -22.85 0.25 18.67
CA PHE A 526 -23.44 -0.90 17.95
C PHE A 526 -24.65 -1.49 18.69
N ASN A 527 -24.61 -1.51 20.03
CA ASN A 527 -25.66 -2.06 20.88
C ASN A 527 -27.01 -1.35 20.68
N CYS A 528 -27.00 -0.08 20.27
CA CYS A 528 -28.23 0.63 19.95
C CYS A 528 -29.00 -0.05 18.82
N GLN A 529 -28.31 -0.43 17.74
CA GLN A 529 -28.97 -1.08 16.60
C GLN A 529 -29.42 -2.49 16.96
N GLU A 530 -28.63 -3.21 17.75
CA GLU A 530 -29.00 -4.56 18.20
C GLU A 530 -30.24 -4.56 19.10
N ARG A 531 -30.37 -3.60 20.04
CA ARG A 531 -31.60 -3.43 20.83
C ARG A 531 -32.78 -3.06 19.94
N ALA A 532 -32.60 -2.13 19.01
CA ALA A 532 -33.64 -1.75 18.08
C ALA A 532 -34.11 -2.92 17.20
N ARG A 533 -33.20 -3.81 16.78
CA ARG A 533 -33.55 -5.07 16.08
C ARG A 533 -34.43 -5.96 16.95
N GLN A 534 -34.04 -6.17 18.21
CA GLN A 534 -34.81 -7.00 19.15
C GLN A 534 -36.22 -6.43 19.40
N GLU A 535 -36.34 -5.11 19.58
CA GLU A 535 -37.62 -4.42 19.75
C GLU A 535 -38.52 -4.56 18.52
N ARG A 536 -37.95 -4.40 17.32
CA ARG A 536 -38.68 -4.59 16.05
C ARG A 536 -39.19 -6.01 15.92
N VAL A 537 -38.36 -7.02 16.23
CA VAL A 537 -38.78 -8.42 16.23
C VAL A 537 -39.89 -8.68 17.24
N ALA A 538 -39.80 -8.08 18.44
CA ALA A 538 -40.84 -8.19 19.46
C ALA A 538 -42.18 -7.56 19.02
N GLN A 539 -42.14 -6.56 18.13
CA GLN A 539 -43.31 -5.94 17.52
C GLN A 539 -43.83 -6.69 16.28
N GLY A 540 -43.26 -7.86 15.95
CA GLY A 540 -43.61 -8.63 14.76
C GLY A 540 -43.08 -8.05 13.45
N LEU A 541 -42.12 -7.12 13.53
CA LEU A 541 -41.45 -6.52 12.37
C LEU A 541 -40.13 -7.26 12.07
N PRO A 542 -39.62 -7.20 10.83
CA PRO A 542 -38.27 -7.66 10.52
C PRO A 542 -37.21 -6.92 11.34
N ALA A 543 -36.18 -7.65 11.78
CA ALA A 543 -35.10 -7.14 12.62
C ALA A 543 -34.45 -5.88 12.01
N ASP A 544 -34.03 -5.97 10.76
CA ASP A 544 -33.61 -4.81 9.98
C ASP A 544 -34.79 -4.19 9.21
N PRO A 545 -34.75 -2.89 8.87
CA PRO A 545 -35.63 -2.34 7.85
C PRO A 545 -35.58 -3.21 6.57
N PRO A 546 -36.73 -3.57 6.00
CA PRO A 546 -36.80 -4.50 4.87
C PRO A 546 -36.22 -3.86 3.60
N GLY A 547 -35.77 -4.71 2.67
CA GLY A 547 -35.24 -4.28 1.38
C GLY A 547 -33.78 -4.68 1.17
N ASP A 548 -33.17 -4.09 0.14
CA ASP A 548 -31.75 -4.24 -0.13
C ASP A 548 -30.88 -3.45 0.88
N GLU A 549 -29.55 -3.51 0.73
CA GLU A 549 -28.63 -2.78 1.62
C GLU A 549 -28.91 -1.27 1.65
N SER A 550 -29.31 -0.69 0.52
CA SER A 550 -29.53 0.75 0.38
C SER A 550 -30.80 1.21 1.11
N GLN A 551 -31.89 0.44 0.99
CA GLN A 551 -33.13 0.68 1.71
C GLN A 551 -32.95 0.45 3.21
N ARG A 552 -32.21 -0.60 3.59
CA ARG A 552 -31.89 -0.87 5.00
C ARG A 552 -31.10 0.28 5.62
N ALA A 553 -30.05 0.74 4.95
CA ALA A 553 -29.23 1.84 5.42
C ALA A 553 -30.05 3.14 5.52
N ALA A 554 -30.88 3.46 4.51
CA ALA A 554 -31.78 4.62 4.53
C ALA A 554 -32.79 4.55 5.69
N GLY A 555 -33.34 3.36 5.96
CA GLY A 555 -34.25 3.12 7.09
C GLY A 555 -33.59 3.38 8.45
N TRP A 556 -32.38 2.85 8.67
CA TRP A 556 -31.60 3.14 9.88
C TRP A 556 -31.23 4.63 9.97
N GLY A 557 -30.80 5.25 8.87
CA GLY A 557 -30.49 6.67 8.81
C GLY A 557 -31.68 7.56 9.15
N ALA A 558 -32.88 7.19 8.69
CA ALA A 558 -34.12 7.90 9.02
C ALA A 558 -34.42 7.84 10.52
N LEU A 559 -34.28 6.67 11.15
CA LEU A 559 -34.45 6.51 12.59
C LEU A 559 -33.43 7.34 13.39
N GLY A 560 -32.16 7.35 12.97
CA GLY A 560 -31.12 8.15 13.63
C GLY A 560 -31.36 9.66 13.53
N ARG A 561 -31.84 10.13 12.37
CA ARG A 561 -32.24 11.54 12.18
C ARG A 561 -33.47 11.91 13.00
N ALA A 562 -34.47 11.02 13.08
CA ALA A 562 -35.65 11.22 13.90
C ALA A 562 -35.25 11.40 15.37
N TYR A 563 -34.41 10.49 15.89
CA TYR A 563 -33.89 10.57 17.25
C TYR A 563 -33.15 11.90 17.51
N ALA A 564 -32.27 12.32 16.60
CA ALA A 564 -31.55 13.58 16.73
C ALA A 564 -32.48 14.81 16.74
N ASN A 565 -33.56 14.79 15.95
CA ASN A 565 -34.55 15.85 15.90
C ASN A 565 -35.42 15.92 17.16
N GLU A 566 -35.80 14.76 17.71
CA GLU A 566 -36.53 14.66 18.98
C GLU A 566 -35.68 15.20 20.15
N HIS A 567 -34.36 15.01 20.09
CA HIS A 567 -33.39 15.45 21.11
C HIS A 567 -32.58 16.69 20.71
N ARG A 568 -33.20 17.60 19.95
CA ARG A 568 -32.56 18.84 19.45
C ARG A 568 -32.00 19.75 20.54
N ASP A 569 -32.57 19.70 21.74
CA ASP A 569 -32.13 20.43 22.94
C ASP A 569 -30.79 19.89 23.46
N ARG A 570 -30.56 18.59 23.33
CA ARG A 570 -29.33 17.92 23.77
C ARG A 570 -28.24 17.92 22.70
N TRP A 571 -28.62 17.99 21.43
CA TRP A 571 -27.70 17.92 20.29
C TRP A 571 -26.49 18.86 20.38
N PRO A 572 -26.58 20.13 20.83
CA PRO A 572 -25.40 21.00 20.98
C PRO A 572 -24.35 20.44 21.94
N ALA A 573 -24.77 19.85 23.06
CA ALA A 573 -23.87 19.21 24.02
C ALA A 573 -23.20 17.97 23.40
N VAL A 574 -23.95 17.20 22.62
CA VAL A 574 -23.43 16.04 21.87
C VAL A 574 -22.43 16.50 20.81
N ALA A 575 -22.70 17.56 20.06
CA ALA A 575 -21.79 18.11 19.07
C ALA A 575 -20.47 18.57 19.71
N VAL A 576 -20.51 19.26 20.86
CA VAL A 576 -19.30 19.61 21.62
C VAL A 576 -18.55 18.36 22.10
N ALA A 577 -19.26 17.34 22.60
CA ALA A 577 -18.64 16.07 22.97
C ALA A 577 -17.98 15.37 21.79
N ARG A 578 -18.60 15.39 20.59
CA ARG A 578 -18.03 14.84 19.35
C ARG A 578 -16.73 15.55 18.98
N VAL A 579 -16.71 16.88 19.00
CA VAL A 579 -15.50 17.66 18.68
C VAL A 579 -14.40 17.42 19.71
N THR A 580 -14.72 17.45 21.00
CA THR A 580 -13.71 17.25 22.06
C THR A 580 -13.14 15.83 22.08
N ARG A 581 -13.93 14.83 21.69
CA ARG A 581 -13.48 13.45 21.44
C ARG A 581 -12.57 13.36 20.22
N ALA A 582 -12.98 13.93 19.08
CA ALA A 582 -12.18 13.90 17.85
C ALA A 582 -10.79 14.53 18.06
N TRP A 583 -10.70 15.60 18.86
CA TRP A 583 -9.45 16.31 19.17
C TRP A 583 -8.77 15.88 20.49
N ASP A 584 -9.21 14.79 21.13
CA ASP A 584 -8.68 14.28 22.41
C ASP A 584 -8.53 15.34 23.53
N VAL A 585 -9.41 16.34 23.54
CA VAL A 585 -9.45 17.41 24.55
C VAL A 585 -10.17 16.92 25.80
N GLN A 586 -11.28 16.20 25.62
CA GLN A 586 -12.05 15.55 26.68
C GLN A 586 -12.37 14.12 26.27
N HIS A 587 -12.75 13.27 27.23
CA HIS A 587 -13.16 11.87 26.98
C HIS A 587 -12.03 10.98 26.40
N SER A 588 -10.76 11.37 26.52
CA SER A 588 -9.62 10.61 25.96
C SER A 588 -9.53 9.20 26.54
N GLU A 589 -9.77 9.01 27.83
CA GLU A 589 -9.72 7.69 28.47
C GLU A 589 -10.83 6.77 27.98
N SER A 590 -12.07 7.24 27.97
CA SER A 590 -13.20 6.49 27.40
C SER A 590 -13.03 6.20 25.92
N THR A 591 -12.38 7.09 25.16
CA THR A 591 -12.05 6.87 23.74
C THR A 591 -10.95 5.83 23.60
N ALA A 592 -9.91 5.89 24.42
CA ALA A 592 -8.81 4.92 24.42
C ALA A 592 -9.29 3.50 24.76
N LEU A 593 -10.25 3.38 25.68
CA LEU A 593 -10.93 2.12 26.01
C LEU A 593 -11.80 1.65 24.83
N ALA A 594 -12.60 2.54 24.23
CA ALA A 594 -13.46 2.17 23.11
C ALA A 594 -12.66 1.67 21.89
N LEU A 595 -11.51 2.27 21.62
CA LEU A 595 -10.59 1.87 20.56
C LEU A 595 -10.05 0.43 20.70
N GLN A 596 -10.11 -0.17 21.90
CA GLN A 596 -9.72 -1.58 22.08
C GLN A 596 -10.66 -2.53 21.35
N PHE A 597 -11.95 -2.20 21.29
CA PHE A 597 -12.94 -3.01 20.56
C PHE A 597 -12.68 -3.00 19.04
N GLU A 598 -12.02 -1.95 18.54
CA GLU A 598 -11.62 -1.84 17.14
C GLU A 598 -10.19 -2.35 16.88
N GLY A 599 -9.60 -3.09 17.84
CA GLY A 599 -8.31 -3.76 17.69
C GLY A 599 -7.09 -2.91 18.02
N ARG A 600 -7.27 -1.69 18.56
CA ARG A 600 -6.15 -0.81 18.95
C ARG A 600 -5.84 -0.93 20.45
N PRO A 601 -4.62 -1.34 20.85
CA PRO A 601 -4.30 -1.49 22.27
C PRO A 601 -4.35 -0.18 23.06
N HIS A 602 -4.96 -0.21 24.25
CA HIS A 602 -5.17 0.98 25.10
C HIS A 602 -3.90 1.77 25.37
N ALA A 603 -2.80 1.10 25.77
CA ALA A 603 -1.53 1.78 26.07
C ALA A 603 -1.01 2.62 24.89
N TRP A 604 -1.27 2.18 23.66
CA TRP A 604 -0.87 2.90 22.45
C TRP A 604 -1.87 3.98 22.03
N SER A 605 -3.15 3.83 22.37
CA SER A 605 -4.12 4.92 22.32
C SER A 605 -3.73 6.04 23.30
N VAL A 606 -3.28 5.68 24.50
CA VAL A 606 -2.79 6.62 25.52
C VAL A 606 -1.58 7.42 25.03
N ARG A 607 -0.55 6.72 24.53
CA ARG A 607 0.62 7.39 23.93
C ARG A 607 0.22 8.29 22.75
N GLY A 608 -0.76 7.88 21.97
CA GLY A 608 -1.29 8.63 20.83
C GLY A 608 -1.88 9.98 21.21
N TYR A 609 -2.74 10.05 22.22
CA TYR A 609 -3.32 11.34 22.62
C TYR A 609 -2.31 12.23 23.35
N TRP A 610 -1.33 11.66 24.08
CA TRP A 610 -0.24 12.46 24.66
C TRP A 610 0.66 13.06 23.58
N ALA A 611 1.01 12.28 22.56
CA ALA A 611 1.77 12.77 21.41
C ALA A 611 1.03 13.91 20.69
N LEU A 612 -0.29 13.80 20.53
CA LEU A 612 -1.11 14.91 20.01
C LEU A 612 -0.95 16.16 20.89
N ARG A 613 -1.24 16.05 22.19
CA ARG A 613 -1.22 17.20 23.12
C ARG A 613 0.13 17.90 23.14
N LEU A 614 1.23 17.14 23.13
CA LEU A 614 2.58 17.67 23.06
C LEU A 614 2.86 18.40 21.73
N SER A 615 2.22 17.98 20.63
CA SER A 615 2.38 18.63 19.32
C SER A 615 1.52 19.88 19.11
N LEU A 616 0.46 20.09 19.90
CA LEU A 616 -0.49 21.20 19.70
C LEU A 616 0.17 22.58 19.82
N LEU A 617 0.94 22.83 20.89
CA LEU A 617 1.60 24.12 21.10
C LEU A 617 2.62 24.44 19.98
N PRO A 618 3.55 23.52 19.63
CA PRO A 618 4.39 23.70 18.45
C PRO A 618 3.60 23.90 17.16
N ALA A 619 2.50 23.18 16.95
CA ALA A 619 1.68 23.31 15.76
C ALA A 619 1.06 24.71 15.63
N ILE A 620 0.48 25.24 16.73
CA ILE A 620 -0.06 26.61 16.77
C ILE A 620 1.05 27.62 16.49
N ALA A 621 2.20 27.50 17.16
CA ALA A 621 3.35 28.38 16.92
C ALA A 621 3.81 28.31 15.45
N GLY A 622 3.82 27.12 14.85
CA GLY A 622 4.18 26.88 13.46
C GLY A 622 3.23 27.56 12.49
N LEU A 623 1.91 27.45 12.72
CA LEU A 623 0.90 28.16 11.92
C LEU A 623 1.06 29.68 12.03
N VAL A 624 1.35 30.20 13.24
CA VAL A 624 1.64 31.64 13.44
C VAL A 624 2.90 32.06 12.68
N ILE A 625 3.96 31.26 12.71
CA ILE A 625 5.20 31.53 11.95
C ILE A 625 4.91 31.54 10.44
N LEU A 626 4.19 30.55 9.93
CA LEU A 626 3.79 30.50 8.51
C LEU A 626 2.96 31.73 8.12
N ARG A 627 2.00 32.12 8.95
CA ARG A 627 1.19 33.32 8.72
C ARG A 627 2.03 34.60 8.70
N ARG A 628 3.01 34.73 9.61
CA ARG A 628 3.96 35.87 9.64
C ARG A 628 4.87 35.88 8.42
N ARG A 629 5.23 34.71 7.88
CA ARG A 629 5.95 34.55 6.60
C ARG A 629 5.06 34.72 5.36
N ARG A 630 3.79 35.13 5.54
CA ARG A 630 2.78 35.29 4.47
C ARG A 630 2.55 34.01 3.65
N VAL A 631 2.73 32.84 4.27
CA VAL A 631 2.33 31.57 3.68
C VAL A 631 0.83 31.39 3.94
N ALA A 632 0.08 31.01 2.90
CA ALA A 632 -1.35 30.75 3.02
C ALA A 632 -1.60 29.52 3.92
N ILE A 633 -2.05 29.74 5.15
CA ILE A 633 -2.32 28.67 6.13
C ILE A 633 -3.71 28.04 5.98
N TRP A 634 -4.61 28.69 5.26
CA TRP A 634 -6.00 28.24 5.15
C TRP A 634 -6.15 26.81 4.57
N PRO A 635 -5.29 26.28 3.65
CA PRO A 635 -5.40 24.88 3.22
C PRO A 635 -5.13 23.88 4.35
N LEU A 636 -4.26 24.24 5.30
CA LEU A 636 -3.98 23.42 6.48
C LEU A 636 -5.16 23.50 7.46
N VAL A 637 -5.66 24.71 7.71
CA VAL A 637 -6.84 24.94 8.56
C VAL A 637 -8.08 24.25 8.01
N ALA A 638 -8.23 24.18 6.69
CA ALA A 638 -9.32 23.47 6.01
C ALA A 638 -9.34 21.97 6.38
N MET A 639 -8.20 21.33 6.62
CA MET A 639 -8.17 19.93 7.07
C MET A 639 -8.70 19.81 8.50
N ALA A 640 -8.33 20.72 9.40
CA ALA A 640 -8.88 20.75 10.75
C ALA A 640 -10.38 21.07 10.76
N ALA A 641 -10.83 21.96 9.87
CA ALA A 641 -12.24 22.26 9.67
C ALA A 641 -13.01 21.03 9.18
N MET A 642 -12.46 20.31 8.19
CA MET A 642 -13.04 19.06 7.67
C MET A 642 -13.20 18.01 8.77
N VAL A 643 -12.16 17.75 9.57
CA VAL A 643 -12.23 16.83 10.72
C VAL A 643 -13.33 17.24 11.69
N THR A 644 -13.44 18.55 11.99
CA THR A 644 -14.42 19.07 12.93
C THR A 644 -15.85 18.96 12.39
N ILE A 645 -16.08 19.27 11.12
CA ILE A 645 -17.38 19.15 10.44
C ILE A 645 -17.80 17.67 10.41
N THR A 646 -16.90 16.77 10.05
CA THR A 646 -17.16 15.31 10.06
C THR A 646 -17.51 14.84 11.47
N ALA A 647 -16.76 15.27 12.49
CA ALA A 647 -17.02 14.91 13.88
C ALA A 647 -18.40 15.38 14.34
N VAL A 648 -18.79 16.63 14.03
CA VAL A 648 -20.11 17.18 14.39
C VAL A 648 -21.23 16.42 13.69
N GLY A 649 -21.09 16.17 12.39
CA GLY A 649 -22.13 15.52 11.58
C GLY A 649 -22.35 14.05 11.92
N VAL A 650 -21.27 13.33 12.26
CA VAL A 650 -21.28 11.87 12.43
C VAL A 650 -21.07 11.51 13.90
N TYR A 651 -19.82 11.34 14.35
CA TYR A 651 -19.47 11.18 15.76
C TYR A 651 -18.00 11.56 16.00
N GLY A 652 -17.62 11.74 17.27
CA GLY A 652 -16.26 12.10 17.67
C GLY A 652 -15.35 10.89 17.77
N HIS A 653 -14.36 10.81 16.88
CA HIS A 653 -13.41 9.70 16.89
C HIS A 653 -12.03 10.09 16.33
N PRO A 654 -10.92 9.68 16.98
CA PRO A 654 -9.56 9.98 16.50
C PRO A 654 -9.25 9.44 15.09
N ARG A 655 -9.94 8.38 14.67
CA ARG A 655 -9.84 7.80 13.30
C ARG A 655 -10.14 8.82 12.20
N PHE A 656 -11.08 9.75 12.41
CA PHE A 656 -11.35 10.80 11.43
C PHE A 656 -10.30 11.92 11.41
N ARG A 657 -9.43 12.00 12.43
CA ARG A 657 -8.47 13.10 12.61
C ARG A 657 -7.18 12.95 11.82
N THR A 658 -6.88 11.81 11.19
CA THR A 658 -5.52 11.55 10.64
C THR A 658 -5.00 12.61 9.67
N VAL A 659 -5.87 13.24 8.88
CA VAL A 659 -5.55 14.40 8.01
C VAL A 659 -5.28 15.70 8.80
N GLY A 660 -5.96 15.87 9.93
CA GLY A 660 -5.67 16.90 10.94
C GLY A 660 -4.33 16.66 11.63
N ASP A 661 -4.04 15.42 12.03
CA ASP A 661 -2.76 15.02 12.61
C ASP A 661 -1.60 15.34 11.65
N LEU A 662 -1.75 15.05 10.35
CA LEU A 662 -0.78 15.39 9.32
C LEU A 662 -0.43 16.90 9.33
N VAL A 663 -1.44 17.77 9.27
CA VAL A 663 -1.19 19.22 9.18
C VAL A 663 -0.67 19.81 10.50
N LEU A 664 -1.08 19.26 11.64
CA LEU A 664 -0.55 19.64 12.95
C LEU A 664 0.93 19.29 13.08
N LEU A 665 1.34 18.08 12.69
CA LEU A 665 2.73 17.65 12.74
C LEU A 665 3.62 18.43 11.75
N VAL A 666 3.08 18.73 10.56
CA VAL A 666 3.75 19.63 9.59
C VAL A 666 3.97 21.01 10.19
N ALA A 667 2.94 21.61 10.81
CA ALA A 667 3.09 22.91 11.46
C ALA A 667 4.06 22.86 12.64
N ALA A 668 3.98 21.81 13.47
CA ALA A 668 4.90 21.61 14.61
C ALA A 668 6.36 21.55 14.14
N ALA A 669 6.64 20.84 13.04
CA ALA A 669 7.97 20.78 12.45
C ALA A 669 8.49 22.15 11.98
N VAL A 670 7.61 23.04 11.49
CA VAL A 670 7.99 24.42 11.14
C VAL A 670 8.43 25.21 12.37
N ALA A 671 7.71 25.08 13.49
CA ALA A 671 8.09 25.74 14.74
C ALA A 671 9.43 25.23 15.27
N ILE A 672 9.64 23.91 15.22
CA ILE A 672 10.89 23.28 15.65
C ILE A 672 12.06 23.73 14.76
N ASP A 673 11.91 23.78 13.44
CA ASP A 673 12.94 24.30 12.54
C ASP A 673 13.30 25.75 12.85
N ALA A 674 12.29 26.60 13.09
CA ALA A 674 12.51 28.00 13.45
C ALA A 674 13.24 28.15 14.80
N LEU A 675 12.93 27.31 15.78
CA LEU A 675 13.62 27.29 17.07
C LEU A 675 15.08 26.85 16.91
N ILE A 676 15.33 25.78 16.15
CA ILE A 676 16.70 25.29 15.87
C ILE A 676 17.52 26.37 15.18
N ALA A 677 16.95 27.05 14.18
CA ALA A 677 17.62 28.15 13.50
C ALA A 677 17.99 29.29 14.46
N ARG A 678 17.07 29.66 15.36
CA ARG A 678 17.30 30.69 16.38
C ARG A 678 18.41 30.31 17.37
N VAL A 679 18.45 29.06 17.83
CA VAL A 679 19.44 28.59 18.81
C VAL A 679 20.82 28.39 18.18
N THR A 680 20.87 27.88 16.95
CA THR A 680 22.14 27.54 16.28
C THR A 680 22.77 28.70 15.51
N GLY A 681 22.10 29.86 15.44
CA GLY A 681 22.52 30.99 14.61
C GLY A 681 22.51 30.71 13.10
N ARG A 682 22.00 29.54 12.68
CA ARG A 682 21.89 29.18 11.26
C ARG A 682 20.70 29.89 10.64
N ALA A 683 20.87 30.37 9.41
CA ALA A 683 19.79 30.97 8.65
C ALA A 683 18.56 30.04 8.59
N VAL A 684 17.39 30.63 8.84
CA VAL A 684 16.10 29.98 8.57
C VAL A 684 16.03 29.72 7.07
N SER A 685 15.62 28.51 6.68
CA SER A 685 15.43 28.22 5.25
C SER A 685 14.21 28.99 4.76
N GLU A 686 14.37 29.76 3.69
CA GLU A 686 13.25 30.49 3.11
C GLU A 686 12.19 29.52 2.56
N PRO A 687 10.89 29.83 2.69
CA PRO A 687 9.84 29.09 2.01
C PRO A 687 10.14 29.00 0.52
N THR A 688 9.87 27.84 -0.10
CA THR A 688 9.81 27.78 -1.57
C THR A 688 8.46 28.26 -2.09
N ALA A 689 7.44 28.31 -1.23
CA ALA A 689 6.16 28.92 -1.53
C ALA A 689 6.31 30.46 -1.62
N THR A 690 5.88 31.06 -2.73
CA THR A 690 5.87 32.51 -2.89
C THR A 690 4.94 33.15 -1.83
N PRO A 691 5.38 34.23 -1.16
CA PRO A 691 4.55 34.93 -0.18
C PRO A 691 3.29 35.47 -0.83
N ASP A 692 2.18 35.50 -0.07
CA ASP A 692 0.91 36.05 -0.52
C ASP A 692 1.10 37.50 -1.01
N LEU A 693 0.98 37.72 -2.32
CA LEU A 693 1.09 39.05 -2.94
C LEU A 693 -0.23 39.83 -2.91
N THR A 694 -1.24 39.33 -2.20
CA THR A 694 -2.53 40.01 -2.05
C THR A 694 -2.83 40.13 -0.55
N ALA A 695 -2.21 41.13 0.07
CA ALA A 695 -2.82 41.78 1.25
C ALA A 695 -4.02 42.60 0.78
#